data_AF-G1PQU5-F1
#
_entry.id   AF-G1PQU5-F1
#
_cell.length_a   1.000
_cell.length_b   1.000
_cell.length_c   1.000
_cell.angle_alpha   90.00
_cell.angle_beta   90.00
_cell.angle_gamma   90.00
#
_symmetry.space_group_name_H-M   'P 1'
#
loop_
_entity.id
_entity.type
_entity.pdbx_description
1 polymer ?
#
loop_
_entity_poly.entity_id
_entity_poly.type
_entity_poly.pdbx_seq_one_letter_code
_entity_poly.pdbx_strand_id
1 'polypeptide(L)'
;LFEVVFEGNANELQSCLKKPKKPHKYDDVNASPLHYAAEEGDIGLMEMIINDSSCEVLNVMDNDGNTPLHWAAEKNQVESVRFLLSKGANPNLQNNSMMAPLHLAVQGMHNEVVKVLIEHSGTNINLEGENGNTAVIIACSRDNSEALQILLRHGAKPCKSNKWGCFPVHQAAFSGAKKCMEIILKFGEENGYDRQFHINFVNNGKASPLHLAVQSGDLGMIKMCLDNGAQVELMENGKCTALHFAATQGATEIVKLMINSYSGSSDIVNAVDGNQETLLHRQVSYSHSVYRLSVFSQGADINSTDSEGRSPLLLATASASWNIVNLLLSRGAQVDIKDHLGRNFLHLTVQQPYGLSNLQPEFMQMQHIKELVMDEDNDGCTPLHYACRQGVPASVNNLLGFNVSIHSKSKDKQSPLHFAASYGRINTCQRLLRDMNDTRLLNEGDLHGMTPLHLAAKNGHDKVVQLLLRKGALFLSDHSGWTALHHASLGGYTQTMKVILDTNLKCTTDQVDEDGNTALHLAAREGHAKAAALLLNYDADILLNRQQASFLHLAIHNKRKEVVLMTIRNRRWEECFRAFSHNSPSNKCPVVEMVEYLPECMKVLLDCCMTPSTEDKSCRDYHIEYNFRYLQCPLEFTKKNAQDVTYEPLTTINTMVHHNRIELLNHPVCKEYLLMKWLAYGFRAHIMNLGSYCLGLLPMTFLVVNIKPGMAFNSNWHHSNFLFKDSYSIKVCMILVFLSSLFGYCKELVQIFQQKRNYILDQSNGTEWVIYTTSIIFVSPLFISIPAHVQWQCGAIAIYFYWMNFLMYLQRFENCGIFIVMLEVIMKTLLRSTVVFIFLLLAFGLSFYVLLSIQDAFSTPLLSIIQTFSMMLGDINYRDAFLEPFLRNELAYPLLSFIQLITFTMFVPIVLMNLLIGLAVGDIAEVQKHALLKRIAMQVELHTNLEKKLPLWFLRKVDQKSIIVYPNRARYSRGLLCIFHQIFCTQEVRQEIPNADTALEVEILKQKYRLKDVTSLLEKQHELIKLIIQKMEIISETEDEDNHSSFQDRYKREQQEQRNSKWNSVLKAVRAR
;
A
#
# COMPACT_ATOMS: atom_id res chain seq x y z
N LEU A 1 55.82 14.75 15.24
CA LEU A 1 56.34 13.42 15.66
C LEU A 1 56.36 12.49 14.46
N PHE A 2 55.24 12.28 13.77
CA PHE A 2 55.17 11.51 12.52
C PHE A 2 56.04 12.10 11.38
N GLU A 3 56.04 13.43 11.14
CA GLU A 3 56.99 14.07 10.19
C GLU A 3 58.47 13.85 10.58
N VAL A 4 58.80 13.90 11.87
CA VAL A 4 60.18 13.70 12.38
C VAL A 4 60.63 12.25 12.25
N VAL A 5 59.70 11.29 12.36
CA VAL A 5 59.96 9.87 12.09
C VAL A 5 60.18 9.65 10.59
N PHE A 6 59.40 10.31 9.74
CA PHE A 6 59.55 10.24 8.29
C PHE A 6 60.88 10.85 7.79
N GLU A 7 61.41 11.87 8.49
CA GLU A 7 62.69 12.51 8.16
C GLU A 7 63.93 11.79 8.75
N GLY A 8 63.76 10.72 9.53
CA GLY A 8 64.87 9.88 10.04
C GLY A 8 65.80 10.54 11.07
N ASN A 9 65.39 11.65 11.70
CA ASN A 9 66.28 12.46 12.53
C ASN A 9 66.23 12.08 14.03
N ALA A 10 67.08 11.12 14.44
CA ALA A 10 67.11 10.56 15.80
C ALA A 10 67.30 11.59 16.94
N ASN A 11 67.99 12.70 16.66
CA ASN A 11 68.29 13.74 17.66
C ASN A 11 67.09 14.65 17.98
N GLU A 12 66.21 14.91 17.00
CA GLU A 12 65.01 15.73 17.20
C GLU A 12 63.89 14.94 17.90
N LEU A 13 63.82 13.63 17.69
CA LEU A 13 62.90 12.73 18.40
C LEU A 13 63.16 12.72 19.91
N GLN A 14 64.44 12.74 20.32
CA GLN A 14 64.86 12.82 21.72
C GLN A 14 64.43 14.12 22.41
N SER A 15 64.35 15.21 21.65
CA SER A 15 63.86 16.51 22.14
C SER A 15 62.33 16.55 22.27
N CYS A 16 61.62 15.82 21.41
CA CYS A 16 60.16 15.74 21.40
C CYS A 16 59.61 14.81 22.50
N LEU A 17 60.28 13.69 22.78
CA LEU A 17 59.87 12.73 23.84
C LEU A 17 60.08 13.27 25.26
N LYS A 18 60.99 14.24 25.47
CA LYS A 18 61.27 14.86 26.78
C LYS A 18 60.27 15.96 27.21
N LYS A 19 59.33 16.38 26.36
CA LYS A 19 58.34 17.43 26.70
C LYS A 19 57.08 16.80 27.36
N PRO A 20 56.60 17.32 28.52
CA PRO A 20 55.49 16.74 29.28
C PRO A 20 54.13 17.21 28.74
N LYS A 21 53.88 17.05 27.44
CA LYS A 21 52.54 17.20 26.85
C LYS A 21 52.26 15.95 26.05
N LYS A 22 51.29 15.14 26.51
CA LYS A 22 50.82 13.90 25.86
C LYS A 22 50.68 14.12 24.34
N PRO A 23 51.60 13.60 23.51
CA PRO A 23 51.41 13.65 22.07
C PRO A 23 50.31 12.64 21.71
N HIS A 24 49.41 13.00 20.80
CA HIS A 24 48.43 12.06 20.25
C HIS A 24 49.17 10.81 19.77
N LYS A 25 48.86 9.65 20.40
CA LYS A 25 49.65 8.42 20.27
C LYS A 25 49.53 7.73 18.91
N TYR A 26 48.62 8.16 18.06
CA TYR A 26 48.25 7.48 16.83
C TYR A 26 47.92 8.48 15.73
N ASP A 27 48.22 8.10 14.49
CA ASP A 27 47.88 8.83 13.26
C ASP A 27 46.40 8.64 12.86
N ASP A 28 45.92 9.23 11.76
CA ASP A 28 44.53 9.09 11.27
C ASP A 28 44.13 7.62 10.97
N VAL A 29 45.12 6.76 10.69
CA VAL A 29 44.96 5.30 10.48
C VAL A 29 45.18 4.49 11.77
N ASN A 30 45.30 5.18 12.90
CA ASN A 30 45.58 4.64 14.23
C ASN A 30 46.93 3.89 14.34
N ALA A 31 47.84 4.10 13.37
CA ALA A 31 49.17 3.49 13.33
C ALA A 31 50.11 4.12 14.37
N SER A 32 50.91 3.29 15.04
CA SER A 32 51.92 3.76 16.00
C SER A 32 53.23 4.13 15.29
N PRO A 33 54.09 4.99 15.88
CA PRO A 33 55.42 5.30 15.32
C PRO A 33 56.30 4.07 15.04
N LEU A 34 56.05 2.96 15.75
CA LEU A 34 56.74 1.69 15.53
C LEU A 34 56.36 1.03 14.19
N HIS A 35 55.14 1.26 13.66
CA HIS A 35 54.73 0.74 12.35
C HIS A 35 55.57 1.33 11.22
N TYR A 36 55.70 2.67 11.19
CA TYR A 36 56.53 3.38 10.21
C TYR A 36 58.02 3.02 10.35
N ALA A 37 58.52 2.91 11.58
CA ALA A 37 59.91 2.48 11.83
C ALA A 37 60.17 1.05 11.29
N ALA A 38 59.20 0.15 11.48
CA ALA A 38 59.27 -1.23 11.02
C ALA A 38 59.18 -1.36 9.48
N GLU A 39 58.37 -0.50 8.83
CA GLU A 39 58.24 -0.40 7.37
C GLU A 39 59.53 0.12 6.69
N GLU A 40 60.18 1.12 7.27
CA GLU A 40 61.39 1.73 6.70
C GLU A 40 62.67 0.93 6.97
N GLY A 41 62.66 0.01 7.94
CA GLY A 41 63.85 -0.78 8.27
C GLY A 41 64.78 -0.14 9.30
N ASP A 42 64.34 0.92 10.00
CA ASP A 42 65.19 1.69 10.91
C ASP A 42 65.26 1.04 12.31
N ILE A 43 66.18 0.09 12.47
CA ILE A 43 66.41 -0.66 13.71
C ILE A 43 66.79 0.28 14.87
N GLY A 44 67.55 1.35 14.60
CA GLY A 44 67.97 2.30 15.64
C GLY A 44 66.80 3.06 16.22
N LEU A 45 65.88 3.51 15.36
CA LEU A 45 64.63 4.14 15.77
C LEU A 45 63.71 3.15 16.50
N MET A 46 63.59 1.91 16.02
CA MET A 46 62.80 0.86 16.68
C MET A 46 63.34 0.52 18.08
N GLU A 47 64.66 0.42 18.24
CA GLU A 47 65.31 0.14 19.52
C GLU A 47 65.08 1.28 20.52
N MET A 48 65.16 2.53 20.08
CA MET A 48 64.83 3.69 20.91
C MET A 48 63.35 3.67 21.36
N ILE A 49 62.42 3.40 20.45
CA ILE A 49 60.97 3.37 20.76
C ILE A 49 60.63 2.23 21.74
N ILE A 50 61.24 1.06 21.58
CA ILE A 50 60.95 -0.13 22.40
C ILE A 50 61.60 -0.02 23.79
N ASN A 51 62.80 0.56 23.91
CA ASN A 51 63.48 0.71 25.21
C ASN A 51 62.81 1.74 26.14
N ASP A 52 62.11 2.75 25.60
CA ASP A 52 61.36 3.76 26.37
C ASP A 52 59.89 3.34 26.67
N SER A 53 59.41 2.17 26.19
CA SER A 53 57.99 1.77 26.23
C SER A 53 57.76 0.37 26.85
N SER A 54 56.52 0.05 27.28
CA SER A 54 56.14 -1.30 27.70
C SER A 54 56.06 -2.29 26.53
N CYS A 55 56.27 -3.59 26.77
CA CYS A 55 56.23 -4.65 25.74
C CYS A 55 54.90 -4.73 24.96
N GLU A 56 53.83 -4.08 25.42
CA GLU A 56 52.54 -3.97 24.73
C GLU A 56 52.64 -3.23 23.39
N VAL A 57 53.65 -2.37 23.18
CA VAL A 57 53.84 -1.60 21.95
C VAL A 57 54.15 -2.48 20.73
N LEU A 58 54.71 -3.68 20.94
CA LEU A 58 55.12 -4.60 19.87
C LEU A 58 53.95 -5.21 19.09
N ASN A 59 52.77 -5.31 19.71
CA ASN A 59 51.58 -5.96 19.15
C ASN A 59 50.40 -4.98 18.99
N VAL A 60 50.66 -3.67 18.97
CA VAL A 60 49.64 -2.65 18.67
C VAL A 60 49.15 -2.87 17.25
N MET A 61 47.85 -2.77 17.04
CA MET A 61 47.23 -2.91 15.72
C MET A 61 46.78 -1.55 15.18
N ASP A 62 46.99 -1.32 13.89
CA ASP A 62 46.37 -0.21 13.14
C ASP A 62 44.87 -0.45 12.89
N ASN A 63 44.20 0.46 12.17
CA ASN A 63 42.78 0.32 11.84
C ASN A 63 42.44 -0.95 11.04
N ASP A 64 43.40 -1.50 10.29
CA ASP A 64 43.24 -2.71 9.49
C ASP A 64 43.62 -3.98 10.27
N GLY A 65 43.97 -3.84 11.56
CA GLY A 65 44.37 -4.95 12.42
C GLY A 65 45.83 -5.37 12.21
N ASN A 66 46.62 -4.64 11.43
CA ASN A 66 48.02 -4.97 11.18
C ASN A 66 48.89 -4.53 12.35
N THR A 67 49.84 -5.38 12.73
CA THR A 67 50.88 -5.05 13.73
C THR A 67 52.15 -4.51 13.03
N PRO A 68 53.12 -3.92 13.76
CA PRO A 68 54.40 -3.52 13.17
C PRO A 68 55.11 -4.68 12.46
N LEU A 69 54.90 -5.92 12.92
CA LEU A 69 55.43 -7.12 12.28
C LEU A 69 54.73 -7.43 10.95
N HIS A 70 53.44 -7.09 10.78
CA HIS A 70 52.75 -7.19 9.49
C HIS A 70 53.33 -6.21 8.47
N TRP A 71 53.56 -4.95 8.86
CA TRP A 71 54.14 -3.92 7.99
C TRP A 71 55.57 -4.28 7.57
N ALA A 72 56.41 -4.73 8.52
CA ALA A 72 57.75 -5.22 8.21
C ALA A 72 57.75 -6.43 7.27
N ALA A 73 56.81 -7.37 7.47
CA ALA A 73 56.68 -8.55 6.63
C ALA A 73 56.17 -8.22 5.22
N GLU A 74 55.22 -7.29 5.08
CA GLU A 74 54.68 -6.84 3.79
C GLU A 74 55.72 -6.08 2.96
N LYS A 75 56.56 -5.27 3.62
CA LYS A 75 57.58 -4.40 3.01
C LYS A 75 58.95 -5.06 2.82
N ASN A 76 59.05 -6.36 3.10
CA ASN A 76 60.28 -7.16 2.96
C ASN A 76 61.45 -6.71 3.86
N GLN A 77 61.16 -6.18 5.06
CA GLN A 77 62.19 -5.69 5.98
C GLN A 77 62.69 -6.81 6.90
N VAL A 78 63.60 -7.65 6.38
CA VAL A 78 64.12 -8.86 7.06
C VAL A 78 64.70 -8.53 8.45
N GLU A 79 65.49 -7.47 8.55
CA GLU A 79 66.14 -7.10 9.82
C GLU A 79 65.14 -6.53 10.84
N SER A 80 64.13 -5.76 10.39
CA SER A 80 63.01 -5.33 11.25
C SER A 80 62.23 -6.53 11.80
N VAL A 81 61.96 -7.53 10.95
CA VAL A 81 61.26 -8.77 11.37
C VAL A 81 62.11 -9.52 12.40
N ARG A 82 63.41 -9.71 12.14
CA ARG A 82 64.33 -10.37 13.08
C ARG A 82 64.38 -9.63 14.42
N PHE A 83 64.50 -8.31 14.37
CA PHE A 83 64.55 -7.46 15.56
C PHE A 83 63.26 -7.52 16.37
N LEU A 84 62.08 -7.36 15.75
CA LEU A 84 60.79 -7.43 16.43
C LEU A 84 60.53 -8.80 17.07
N LEU A 85 60.86 -9.89 16.37
CA LEU A 85 60.76 -11.25 16.93
C LEU A 85 61.70 -11.46 18.11
N SER A 86 62.94 -10.94 18.04
CA SER A 86 63.91 -11.00 19.14
C SER A 86 63.44 -10.29 20.41
N LYS A 87 62.57 -9.29 20.26
CA LYS A 87 61.95 -8.52 21.36
C LYS A 87 60.61 -9.10 21.83
N GLY A 88 60.12 -10.19 21.22
CA GLY A 88 58.91 -10.90 21.64
C GLY A 88 57.61 -10.51 20.93
N ALA A 89 57.67 -9.93 19.72
CA ALA A 89 56.48 -9.71 18.90
C ALA A 89 55.80 -11.05 18.54
N ASN A 90 54.46 -11.10 18.57
CA ASN A 90 53.72 -12.35 18.31
C ASN A 90 53.47 -12.53 16.79
N PRO A 91 54.07 -13.56 16.14
CA PRO A 91 53.95 -13.79 14.71
C PRO A 91 52.61 -14.42 14.28
N ASN A 92 51.74 -14.80 15.22
CA ASN A 92 50.48 -15.49 14.92
C ASN A 92 49.25 -14.58 14.96
N LEU A 93 49.41 -13.29 15.27
CA LEU A 93 48.30 -12.35 15.24
C LEU A 93 47.83 -12.17 13.80
N GLN A 94 46.51 -12.13 13.62
CA GLN A 94 45.87 -11.97 12.32
C GLN A 94 45.26 -10.58 12.21
N ASN A 95 45.43 -9.93 11.07
CA ASN A 95 44.78 -8.68 10.75
C ASN A 95 43.28 -8.88 10.42
N ASN A 96 42.56 -7.81 10.06
CA ASN A 96 41.13 -7.87 9.76
C ASN A 96 40.79 -8.77 8.55
N SER A 97 41.74 -9.04 7.66
CA SER A 97 41.62 -10.02 6.56
C SER A 97 41.93 -11.47 6.97
N MET A 98 42.11 -11.72 8.27
CA MET A 98 42.59 -13.00 8.83
C MET A 98 43.99 -13.39 8.35
N MET A 99 44.82 -12.45 7.90
CA MET A 99 46.17 -12.72 7.43
C MET A 99 47.17 -12.50 8.56
N ALA A 100 48.11 -13.44 8.71
CA ALA A 100 49.23 -13.31 9.65
C ALA A 100 50.47 -12.81 8.90
N PRO A 101 51.52 -12.32 9.59
CA PRO A 101 52.76 -11.87 8.96
C PRO A 101 53.37 -12.93 8.02
N LEU A 102 53.27 -14.22 8.38
CA LEU A 102 53.70 -15.32 7.51
C LEU A 102 52.89 -15.40 6.20
N HIS A 103 51.58 -15.18 6.26
CA HIS A 103 50.72 -15.18 5.07
C HIS A 103 51.07 -14.03 4.12
N LEU A 104 51.30 -12.82 4.67
CA LEU A 104 51.71 -11.64 3.89
C LEU A 104 53.10 -11.83 3.27
N ALA A 105 54.06 -12.38 4.01
CA ALA A 105 55.40 -12.65 3.50
C ALA A 105 55.38 -13.66 2.34
N VAL A 106 54.58 -14.73 2.44
CA VAL A 106 54.42 -15.71 1.35
C VAL A 106 53.71 -15.10 0.15
N GLN A 107 52.65 -14.31 0.38
CA GLN A 107 51.90 -13.62 -0.67
C GLN A 107 52.75 -12.59 -1.43
N GLY A 108 53.62 -11.87 -0.70
CA GLY A 108 54.57 -10.90 -1.23
C GLY A 108 55.83 -11.50 -1.87
N MET A 109 55.98 -12.83 -1.82
CA MET A 109 57.16 -13.58 -2.29
C MET A 109 58.46 -13.25 -1.55
N HIS A 110 58.37 -12.84 -0.29
CA HIS A 110 59.49 -12.43 0.55
C HIS A 110 60.14 -13.62 1.26
N ASN A 111 60.86 -14.45 0.50
CA ASN A 111 61.35 -15.76 0.96
C ASN A 111 62.32 -15.69 2.15
N GLU A 112 63.13 -14.64 2.24
CA GLU A 112 64.02 -14.45 3.41
C GLU A 112 63.24 -14.08 4.68
N VAL A 113 62.19 -13.28 4.56
CA VAL A 113 61.26 -13.00 5.69
C VAL A 113 60.55 -14.29 6.12
N VAL A 114 60.12 -15.12 5.18
CA VAL A 114 59.51 -16.43 5.44
C VAL A 114 60.45 -17.34 6.25
N LYS A 115 61.75 -17.40 5.89
CA LYS A 115 62.75 -18.16 6.66
C LYS A 115 62.85 -17.66 8.11
N VAL A 116 63.02 -16.35 8.28
CA VAL A 116 63.17 -15.73 9.62
C VAL A 116 61.94 -15.95 10.49
N LEU A 117 60.73 -15.85 9.92
CA LEU A 117 59.49 -16.11 10.66
C LEU A 117 59.37 -17.59 11.07
N ILE A 118 59.73 -18.53 10.20
CA ILE A 118 59.59 -19.98 10.47
C ILE A 118 60.67 -20.50 11.43
N GLU A 119 61.87 -19.93 11.41
CA GLU A 119 62.95 -20.26 12.36
C GLU A 119 62.58 -19.87 13.82
N HIS A 120 61.65 -18.94 14.00
CA HIS A 120 61.18 -18.54 15.32
C HIS A 120 60.21 -19.58 15.90
N SER A 121 60.53 -20.11 17.08
CA SER A 121 59.78 -21.20 17.74
C SER A 121 58.32 -20.87 18.06
N GLY A 122 57.97 -19.59 18.12
CA GLY A 122 56.60 -19.12 18.36
C GLY A 122 55.67 -19.15 17.14
N THR A 123 56.17 -19.38 15.92
CA THR A 123 55.36 -19.24 14.69
C THR A 123 54.58 -20.51 14.35
N ASN A 124 53.27 -20.38 14.17
CA ASN A 124 52.41 -21.47 13.72
C ASN A 124 52.35 -21.52 12.18
N ILE A 125 53.12 -22.43 11.61
CA ILE A 125 53.25 -22.63 10.15
C ILE A 125 51.92 -23.03 9.49
N ASN A 126 51.02 -23.70 10.23
CA ASN A 126 49.76 -24.22 9.73
C ASN A 126 48.56 -23.37 10.14
N LEU A 127 48.79 -22.10 10.52
CA LEU A 127 47.71 -21.17 10.83
C LEU A 127 46.80 -20.97 9.61
N GLU A 128 45.49 -20.95 9.85
CA GLU A 128 44.49 -20.77 8.79
C GLU A 128 44.21 -19.28 8.61
N GLY A 129 44.47 -18.77 7.39
CA GLY A 129 44.21 -17.39 7.02
C GLY A 129 42.83 -17.17 6.41
N GLU A 130 42.72 -16.19 5.52
CA GLU A 130 41.47 -15.90 4.79
C GLU A 130 40.93 -17.17 4.12
N ASN A 131 39.63 -17.43 4.31
CA ASN A 131 38.93 -18.59 3.77
C ASN A 131 39.51 -19.97 4.18
N GLY A 132 40.29 -20.02 5.25
CA GLY A 132 40.98 -21.24 5.69
C GLY A 132 42.23 -21.57 4.89
N ASN A 133 42.75 -20.62 4.10
CA ASN A 133 43.98 -20.82 3.33
C ASN A 133 45.19 -20.84 4.26
N THR A 134 45.99 -21.90 4.19
CA THR A 134 47.29 -21.96 4.86
C THR A 134 48.38 -21.27 4.02
N ALA A 135 49.51 -20.96 4.64
CA ALA A 135 50.70 -20.45 3.94
C ALA A 135 51.09 -21.31 2.72
N VAL A 136 50.89 -22.63 2.78
CA VAL A 136 51.14 -23.56 1.65
C VAL A 136 50.21 -23.29 0.47
N ILE A 137 48.91 -23.07 0.72
CA ILE A 137 47.93 -22.75 -0.34
C ILE A 137 48.25 -21.39 -0.97
N ILE A 138 48.66 -20.40 -0.16
CA ILE A 138 49.06 -19.08 -0.65
C ILE A 138 50.32 -19.19 -1.51
N ALA A 139 51.31 -19.99 -1.11
CA ALA A 139 52.51 -20.24 -1.92
C ALA A 139 52.15 -20.84 -3.30
N CYS A 140 51.16 -21.74 -3.35
CA CYS A 140 50.65 -22.30 -4.61
C CYS A 140 49.89 -21.27 -5.45
N SER A 141 49.18 -20.34 -4.83
CA SER A 141 48.45 -19.27 -5.55
C SER A 141 49.37 -18.29 -6.29
N ARG A 142 50.62 -18.13 -5.81
CA ARG A 142 51.62 -17.20 -6.37
C ARG A 142 52.76 -17.90 -7.12
N ASP A 143 52.70 -19.23 -7.28
CA ASP A 143 53.80 -20.08 -7.77
C ASP A 143 55.14 -19.84 -7.04
N ASN A 144 55.08 -19.57 -5.73
CA ASN A 144 56.27 -19.37 -4.91
C ASN A 144 56.87 -20.71 -4.46
N SER A 145 57.61 -21.33 -5.37
CA SER A 145 58.23 -22.65 -5.15
C SER A 145 59.25 -22.67 -4.02
N GLU A 146 59.95 -21.56 -3.79
CA GLU A 146 60.98 -21.44 -2.75
C GLU A 146 60.35 -21.40 -1.36
N ALA A 147 59.35 -20.54 -1.14
CA ALA A 147 58.61 -20.52 0.13
C ALA A 147 57.92 -21.86 0.39
N LEU A 148 57.37 -22.50 -0.63
CA LEU A 148 56.75 -23.82 -0.50
C LEU A 148 57.75 -24.88 0.00
N GLN A 149 58.96 -24.94 -0.56
CA GLN A 149 59.99 -25.87 -0.08
C GLN A 149 60.41 -25.58 1.36
N ILE A 150 60.56 -24.30 1.73
CA ILE A 150 60.91 -23.89 3.09
C ILE A 150 59.80 -24.33 4.07
N LEU A 151 58.52 -24.06 3.73
CA LEU A 151 57.36 -24.44 4.52
C LEU A 151 57.30 -25.97 4.73
N LEU A 152 57.45 -26.76 3.65
CA LEU A 152 57.39 -28.22 3.73
C LEU A 152 58.53 -28.82 4.56
N ARG A 153 59.76 -28.31 4.42
CA ARG A 153 60.92 -28.76 5.22
C ARG A 153 60.75 -28.53 6.72
N HIS A 154 60.02 -27.48 7.10
CA HIS A 154 59.76 -27.13 8.49
C HIS A 154 58.42 -27.67 9.04
N GLY A 155 57.80 -28.65 8.36
CA GLY A 155 56.63 -29.36 8.88
C GLY A 155 55.26 -28.75 8.53
N ALA A 156 55.18 -27.94 7.47
CA ALA A 156 53.88 -27.53 6.91
C ALA A 156 53.11 -28.74 6.35
N LYS A 157 51.80 -28.80 6.61
CA LYS A 157 50.94 -29.90 6.18
C LYS A 157 50.37 -29.61 4.77
N PRO A 158 50.75 -30.38 3.73
CA PRO A 158 50.21 -30.17 2.38
C PRO A 158 48.78 -30.69 2.22
N CYS A 159 48.34 -31.67 3.01
CA CYS A 159 47.02 -32.30 2.88
C CYS A 159 45.96 -31.66 3.77
N LYS A 160 46.02 -30.33 3.94
CA LYS A 160 45.00 -29.56 4.67
C LYS A 160 44.20 -28.76 3.66
N SER A 161 42.89 -29.02 3.60
CA SER A 161 41.99 -28.27 2.72
C SER A 161 41.56 -26.95 3.35
N ASN A 162 41.26 -25.98 2.50
CA ASN A 162 40.57 -24.75 2.89
C ASN A 162 39.06 -24.97 3.04
N LYS A 163 38.29 -23.90 3.30
CA LYS A 163 36.83 -23.98 3.52
C LYS A 163 36.05 -24.57 2.33
N TRP A 164 36.59 -24.52 1.11
CA TRP A 164 35.99 -25.11 -0.10
C TRP A 164 36.40 -26.55 -0.36
N GLY A 165 37.19 -27.17 0.54
CA GLY A 165 37.77 -28.48 0.31
C GLY A 165 38.92 -28.47 -0.70
N CYS A 166 39.41 -27.30 -1.11
CA CYS A 166 40.53 -27.21 -2.04
C CYS A 166 41.84 -27.47 -1.31
N PHE A 167 42.60 -28.43 -1.84
CA PHE A 167 43.96 -28.74 -1.41
C PHE A 167 44.98 -27.90 -2.20
N PRO A 168 46.25 -27.80 -1.76
CA PRO A 168 47.31 -27.11 -2.49
C PRO A 168 47.44 -27.53 -3.96
N VAL A 169 47.21 -28.81 -4.30
CA VAL A 169 47.19 -29.30 -5.70
C VAL A 169 46.08 -28.64 -6.53
N HIS A 170 44.90 -28.40 -5.94
CA HIS A 170 43.79 -27.72 -6.61
C HIS A 170 44.14 -26.25 -6.88
N GLN A 171 44.73 -25.58 -5.88
CA GLN A 171 45.15 -24.18 -6.02
C GLN A 171 46.28 -24.03 -7.02
N ALA A 172 47.25 -24.96 -7.01
CA ALA A 172 48.36 -24.96 -7.96
C ALA A 172 47.85 -25.13 -9.39
N ALA A 173 46.90 -26.05 -9.61
CA ALA A 173 46.26 -26.24 -10.91
C ALA A 173 45.50 -24.99 -11.38
N PHE A 174 44.68 -24.39 -10.50
CA PHE A 174 43.95 -23.17 -10.81
C PHE A 174 44.87 -21.98 -11.13
N SER A 175 46.02 -21.88 -10.46
CA SER A 175 46.92 -20.73 -10.61
C SER A 175 47.99 -20.93 -11.69
N GLY A 176 48.04 -22.10 -12.34
CA GLY A 176 49.09 -22.44 -13.31
C GLY A 176 50.48 -22.63 -12.69
N ALA A 177 50.55 -22.90 -11.38
CA ALA A 177 51.79 -22.96 -10.60
C ALA A 177 52.56 -24.29 -10.80
N LYS A 178 53.22 -24.43 -11.96
CA LYS A 178 53.86 -25.68 -12.41
C LYS A 178 54.95 -26.17 -11.47
N LYS A 179 55.78 -25.26 -10.96
CA LYS A 179 56.89 -25.61 -10.07
C LYS A 179 56.35 -26.07 -8.71
N CYS A 180 55.36 -25.36 -8.17
CA CYS A 180 54.69 -25.76 -6.94
C CYS A 180 53.96 -27.11 -7.08
N MET A 181 53.31 -27.37 -8.23
CA MET A 181 52.66 -28.65 -8.51
C MET A 181 53.65 -29.82 -8.45
N GLU A 182 54.79 -29.71 -9.15
CA GLU A 182 55.82 -30.76 -9.14
C GLU A 182 56.39 -31.00 -7.72
N ILE A 183 56.60 -29.94 -6.94
CA ILE A 183 57.07 -30.04 -5.56
C ILE A 183 56.05 -30.78 -4.68
N ILE A 184 54.75 -30.49 -4.82
CA ILE A 184 53.70 -31.16 -4.03
C ILE A 184 53.56 -32.62 -4.42
N LEU A 185 53.59 -32.93 -5.73
CA LEU A 185 53.50 -34.31 -6.21
C LEU A 185 54.70 -35.13 -5.74
N LYS A 186 55.92 -34.61 -5.89
CA LYS A 186 57.15 -35.26 -5.41
C LYS A 186 57.16 -35.46 -3.90
N PHE A 187 56.73 -34.45 -3.13
CA PHE A 187 56.62 -34.57 -1.68
C PHE A 187 55.59 -35.65 -1.28
N GLY A 188 54.50 -35.79 -2.03
CA GLY A 188 53.51 -36.86 -1.84
C GLY A 188 54.12 -38.25 -2.06
N GLU A 189 54.91 -38.43 -3.12
CA GLU A 189 55.63 -39.68 -3.42
C GLU A 189 56.63 -40.05 -2.33
N GLU A 190 57.43 -39.07 -1.88
CA GLU A 190 58.40 -39.26 -0.79
C GLU A 190 57.73 -39.70 0.53
N ASN A 191 56.44 -39.41 0.70
CA ASN A 191 55.63 -39.81 1.84
C ASN A 191 54.71 -41.02 1.58
N GLY A 192 54.90 -41.73 0.46
CA GLY A 192 54.24 -43.01 0.15
C GLY A 192 52.89 -42.92 -0.57
N TYR A 193 52.52 -41.77 -1.12
CA TYR A 193 51.30 -41.60 -1.93
C TYR A 193 51.64 -41.60 -3.43
N ASP A 194 50.85 -42.32 -4.24
CA ASP A 194 51.03 -42.37 -5.69
C ASP A 194 50.64 -41.03 -6.36
N ARG A 195 51.38 -40.60 -7.41
CA ARG A 195 51.10 -39.37 -8.16
C ARG A 195 49.70 -39.39 -8.75
N GLN A 196 49.30 -40.55 -9.29
CA GLN A 196 47.99 -40.72 -9.93
C GLN A 196 46.84 -40.52 -8.94
N PHE A 197 47.03 -40.96 -7.69
CA PHE A 197 46.03 -40.72 -6.63
C PHE A 197 45.98 -39.23 -6.26
N HIS A 198 47.13 -38.57 -6.19
CA HIS A 198 47.22 -37.19 -5.73
C HIS A 198 46.63 -36.16 -6.73
N ILE A 199 46.85 -36.38 -8.04
CA ILE A 199 46.36 -35.48 -9.10
C ILE A 199 44.85 -35.62 -9.36
N ASN A 200 44.22 -36.69 -8.86
CA ASN A 200 42.79 -36.99 -9.02
C ASN A 200 41.97 -36.75 -7.75
N PHE A 201 42.55 -36.14 -6.71
CA PHE A 201 41.75 -35.68 -5.57
C PHE A 201 40.67 -34.71 -6.02
N VAL A 202 39.56 -34.69 -5.28
CA VAL A 202 38.46 -33.79 -5.56
C VAL A 202 38.17 -32.91 -4.35
N ASN A 203 37.76 -31.67 -4.62
CA ASN A 203 37.30 -30.74 -3.59
C ASN A 203 35.82 -31.01 -3.19
N ASN A 204 35.22 -30.14 -2.37
CA ASN A 204 33.81 -30.30 -1.95
C ASN A 204 32.82 -30.26 -3.13
N GLY A 205 33.21 -29.62 -4.24
CA GLY A 205 32.46 -29.56 -5.49
C GLY A 205 32.63 -30.80 -6.38
N LYS A 206 33.37 -31.82 -5.92
CA LYS A 206 33.86 -32.94 -6.74
C LYS A 206 34.74 -32.52 -7.93
N ALA A 207 35.24 -31.29 -7.95
CA ALA A 207 36.13 -30.82 -9.00
C ALA A 207 37.56 -31.31 -8.75
N SER A 208 38.17 -31.92 -9.77
CA SER A 208 39.57 -32.34 -9.74
C SER A 208 40.53 -31.20 -10.11
N PRO A 209 41.84 -31.31 -9.82
CA PRO A 209 42.87 -30.39 -10.31
C PRO A 209 42.77 -30.13 -11.81
N LEU A 210 42.43 -31.14 -12.61
CA LEU A 210 42.25 -30.97 -14.06
C LEU A 210 41.10 -30.02 -14.41
N HIS A 211 39.97 -30.05 -13.69
CA HIS A 211 38.88 -29.10 -13.88
C HIS A 211 39.34 -27.66 -13.65
N LEU A 212 40.12 -27.44 -12.59
CA LEU A 212 40.63 -26.12 -12.23
C LEU A 212 41.74 -25.64 -13.17
N ALA A 213 42.60 -26.55 -13.65
CA ALA A 213 43.60 -26.26 -14.67
C ALA A 213 42.96 -25.88 -16.01
N VAL A 214 41.87 -26.55 -16.39
CA VAL A 214 41.09 -26.14 -17.56
C VAL A 214 40.41 -24.80 -17.32
N GLN A 215 39.84 -24.58 -16.13
CA GLN A 215 39.21 -23.31 -15.80
C GLN A 215 40.19 -22.12 -15.87
N SER A 216 41.46 -22.33 -15.53
CA SER A 216 42.50 -21.29 -15.63
C SER A 216 43.04 -21.06 -17.04
N GLY A 217 42.84 -22.01 -17.96
CA GLY A 217 43.27 -21.92 -19.36
C GLY A 217 44.79 -22.15 -19.58
N ASP A 218 45.56 -22.56 -18.57
CA ASP A 218 47.00 -22.82 -18.75
C ASP A 218 47.26 -24.19 -19.40
N LEU A 219 47.45 -24.18 -20.72
CA LEU A 219 47.77 -25.34 -21.54
C LEU A 219 48.92 -26.20 -20.97
N GLY A 220 49.96 -25.56 -20.43
CA GLY A 220 51.10 -26.28 -19.90
C GLY A 220 50.79 -26.97 -18.57
N MET A 221 49.92 -26.39 -17.74
CA MET A 221 49.46 -27.01 -16.49
C MET A 221 48.53 -28.19 -16.78
N ILE A 222 47.64 -28.03 -17.76
CA ILE A 222 46.75 -29.10 -18.22
C ILE A 222 47.58 -30.28 -18.74
N LYS A 223 48.59 -30.02 -19.58
CA LYS A 223 49.50 -31.06 -20.05
C LYS A 223 50.23 -31.76 -18.90
N MET A 224 50.74 -30.99 -17.93
CA MET A 224 51.36 -31.56 -16.72
C MET A 224 50.39 -32.44 -15.92
N CYS A 225 49.13 -32.03 -15.76
CA CYS A 225 48.12 -32.85 -15.08
C CYS A 225 47.88 -34.17 -15.83
N LEU A 226 47.74 -34.12 -17.16
CA LEU A 226 47.54 -35.30 -18.00
C LEU A 226 48.76 -36.24 -18.00
N ASP A 227 49.97 -35.71 -18.13
CA ASP A 227 51.24 -36.46 -18.10
C ASP A 227 51.44 -37.18 -16.74
N ASN A 228 50.88 -36.64 -15.65
CA ASN A 228 50.90 -37.24 -14.30
C ASN A 228 49.67 -38.12 -13.99
N GLY A 229 48.84 -38.45 -14.99
CA GLY A 229 47.75 -39.43 -14.85
C GLY A 229 46.39 -38.86 -14.41
N ALA A 230 46.10 -37.58 -14.69
CA ALA A 230 44.78 -36.99 -14.42
C ALA A 230 43.67 -37.62 -15.28
N GLN A 231 42.56 -37.97 -14.64
CA GLN A 231 41.37 -38.56 -15.26
C GLN A 231 40.49 -37.47 -15.89
N VAL A 232 40.16 -37.64 -17.17
CA VAL A 232 39.36 -36.69 -17.96
C VAL A 232 37.85 -36.89 -17.74
N GLU A 233 37.47 -38.10 -17.35
CA GLU A 233 36.10 -38.57 -17.15
C GLU A 233 35.49 -38.19 -15.80
N LEU A 234 36.28 -37.65 -14.87
CA LEU A 234 35.77 -37.21 -13.58
C LEU A 234 34.73 -36.11 -13.78
N MET A 235 33.65 -36.19 -13.01
CA MET A 235 32.52 -35.28 -13.08
C MET A 235 32.41 -34.48 -11.78
N GLU A 236 32.25 -33.16 -11.90
CA GLU A 236 31.91 -32.30 -10.77
C GLU A 236 30.42 -32.43 -10.40
N ASN A 237 29.95 -31.72 -9.37
CA ASN A 237 28.57 -31.83 -8.86
C ASN A 237 27.49 -31.55 -9.92
N GLY A 238 27.74 -30.69 -10.90
CA GLY A 238 26.88 -30.46 -12.07
C GLY A 238 26.97 -31.53 -13.15
N LYS A 239 27.64 -32.66 -12.89
CA LYS A 239 27.98 -33.71 -13.86
C LYS A 239 28.83 -33.23 -15.05
N CYS A 240 29.41 -32.04 -14.96
CA CYS A 240 30.31 -31.53 -16.00
C CYS A 240 31.68 -32.22 -15.89
N THR A 241 32.23 -32.62 -17.01
CA THR A 241 33.65 -33.04 -17.10
C THR A 241 34.54 -31.84 -17.40
N ALA A 242 35.84 -31.97 -17.17
CA ALA A 242 36.82 -30.95 -17.55
C ALA A 242 36.74 -30.58 -19.06
N LEU A 243 36.29 -31.52 -19.90
CA LEU A 243 36.05 -31.28 -21.32
C LEU A 243 34.90 -30.28 -21.58
N HIS A 244 33.83 -30.33 -20.78
CA HIS A 244 32.71 -29.37 -20.87
C HIS A 244 33.15 -27.94 -20.51
N PHE A 245 34.04 -27.79 -19.52
CA PHE A 245 34.63 -26.49 -19.19
C PHE A 245 35.52 -25.97 -20.33
N ALA A 246 36.34 -26.83 -20.94
CA ALA A 246 37.18 -26.46 -22.09
C ALA A 246 36.34 -26.04 -23.31
N ALA A 247 35.20 -26.70 -23.53
CA ALA A 247 34.25 -26.34 -24.58
C ALA A 247 33.60 -24.98 -24.34
N THR A 248 33.20 -24.69 -23.10
CA THR A 248 32.60 -23.40 -22.71
C THR A 248 33.55 -22.24 -22.96
N GLN A 249 34.85 -22.44 -22.72
CA GLN A 249 35.89 -21.43 -23.01
C GLN A 249 36.28 -21.31 -24.49
N GLY A 250 35.79 -22.19 -25.36
CA GLY A 250 36.16 -22.22 -26.77
C GLY A 250 37.65 -22.53 -27.03
N ALA A 251 38.30 -23.24 -26.10
CA ALA A 251 39.73 -23.54 -26.14
C ALA A 251 40.03 -24.84 -26.92
N THR A 252 40.09 -24.74 -28.26
CA THR A 252 40.21 -25.90 -29.16
C THR A 252 41.43 -26.76 -28.91
N GLU A 253 42.57 -26.15 -28.59
CA GLU A 253 43.82 -26.89 -28.37
C GLU A 253 43.75 -27.69 -27.07
N ILE A 254 43.08 -27.18 -26.03
CA ILE A 254 42.84 -27.93 -24.79
C ILE A 254 41.93 -29.12 -25.06
N VAL A 255 40.83 -28.92 -25.80
CA VAL A 255 39.90 -30.00 -26.18
C VAL A 255 40.62 -31.08 -26.99
N LYS A 256 41.43 -30.71 -28.00
CA LYS A 256 42.22 -31.66 -28.80
C LYS A 256 43.23 -32.44 -27.95
N LEU A 257 43.96 -31.75 -27.06
CA LEU A 257 44.94 -32.39 -26.19
C LEU A 257 44.26 -33.41 -25.27
N MET A 258 43.15 -33.05 -24.63
CA MET A 258 42.43 -33.94 -23.71
C MET A 258 41.85 -35.16 -24.42
N ILE A 259 41.27 -34.99 -25.62
CA ILE A 259 40.76 -36.11 -26.42
C ILE A 259 41.90 -37.04 -26.87
N ASN A 260 43.02 -36.49 -27.34
CA ASN A 260 44.17 -37.29 -27.79
C ASN A 260 44.90 -38.01 -26.64
N SER A 261 44.89 -37.44 -25.43
CA SER A 261 45.49 -38.05 -24.23
C SER A 261 44.59 -39.11 -23.59
N TYR A 262 43.32 -39.19 -23.99
CA TYR A 262 42.36 -40.11 -23.41
C TYR A 262 42.56 -41.53 -23.96
N SER A 263 42.75 -42.50 -23.08
CA SER A 263 42.99 -43.92 -23.41
C SER A 263 41.86 -44.85 -22.95
N GLY A 264 40.77 -44.30 -22.41
CA GLY A 264 39.63 -45.06 -21.91
C GLY A 264 38.64 -45.49 -23.00
N SER A 265 37.69 -46.35 -22.63
CA SER A 265 36.70 -46.94 -23.55
C SER A 265 35.36 -46.21 -23.62
N SER A 266 35.13 -45.19 -22.77
CA SER A 266 33.86 -44.45 -22.75
C SER A 266 33.85 -43.33 -23.81
N ASP A 267 32.70 -43.09 -24.42
CA ASP A 267 32.50 -41.98 -25.36
C ASP A 267 32.44 -40.64 -24.62
N ILE A 268 33.62 -40.05 -24.39
CA ILE A 268 33.78 -38.77 -23.70
C ILE A 268 33.32 -37.56 -24.53
N VAL A 269 33.22 -37.70 -25.85
CA VAL A 269 32.85 -36.62 -26.76
C VAL A 269 31.34 -36.37 -26.71
N ASN A 270 30.56 -37.45 -26.59
CA ASN A 270 29.10 -37.40 -26.44
C ASN A 270 28.65 -37.56 -24.98
N ALA A 271 29.57 -37.47 -24.02
CA ALA A 271 29.21 -37.38 -22.61
C ALA A 271 28.34 -36.14 -22.38
N VAL A 272 27.32 -36.30 -21.55
CA VAL A 272 26.35 -35.25 -21.25
C VAL A 272 26.55 -34.70 -19.84
N ASP A 273 26.36 -33.40 -19.69
CA ASP A 273 26.35 -32.73 -18.39
C ASP A 273 25.00 -32.91 -17.65
N GLY A 274 24.83 -32.21 -16.53
CA GLY A 274 23.58 -32.22 -15.75
C GLY A 274 22.34 -31.75 -16.51
N ASN A 275 22.50 -30.95 -17.57
CA ASN A 275 21.45 -30.43 -18.43
C ASN A 275 21.26 -31.26 -19.71
N GLN A 276 21.86 -32.45 -19.78
CA GLN A 276 21.93 -33.28 -20.98
C GLN A 276 22.68 -32.61 -22.15
N GLU A 277 23.46 -31.56 -21.91
CA GLU A 277 24.21 -30.88 -22.96
C GLU A 277 25.48 -31.67 -23.27
N THR A 278 25.68 -32.00 -24.54
CA THR A 278 26.96 -32.55 -25.02
C THR A 278 28.00 -31.46 -25.17
N LEU A 279 29.26 -31.86 -25.38
CA LEU A 279 30.36 -30.96 -25.71
C LEU A 279 30.00 -29.97 -26.84
N LEU A 280 29.26 -30.45 -27.84
CA LEU A 280 28.85 -29.66 -29.00
C LEU A 280 27.82 -28.58 -28.61
N HIS A 281 26.87 -28.88 -27.72
CA HIS A 281 25.91 -27.89 -27.22
C HIS A 281 26.63 -26.72 -26.56
N ARG A 282 27.57 -27.01 -25.65
CA ARG A 282 28.38 -25.98 -24.97
C ARG A 282 29.23 -25.16 -25.95
N GLN A 283 29.84 -25.79 -26.93
CA GLN A 283 30.60 -25.06 -27.95
C GLN A 283 29.69 -24.13 -28.77
N VAL A 284 28.47 -24.55 -29.09
CA VAL A 284 27.53 -23.73 -29.86
C VAL A 284 26.96 -22.57 -29.04
N SER A 285 26.68 -22.79 -27.74
CA SER A 285 26.19 -21.75 -26.83
C SER A 285 27.16 -20.59 -26.63
N TYR A 286 28.46 -20.88 -26.62
CA TYR A 286 29.49 -19.93 -26.17
C TYR A 286 30.54 -19.56 -27.24
N SER A 287 30.54 -20.17 -28.43
CA SER A 287 31.51 -19.83 -29.48
C SER A 287 30.97 -18.86 -30.53
N HIS A 288 31.67 -17.74 -30.71
CA HIS A 288 31.39 -16.73 -31.74
C HIS A 288 32.22 -16.92 -33.03
N SER A 289 33.03 -17.99 -33.18
CA SER A 289 33.97 -18.12 -34.30
C SER A 289 33.92 -19.47 -35.05
N VAL A 290 33.82 -19.37 -36.38
CA VAL A 290 33.53 -20.42 -37.38
C VAL A 290 34.60 -21.52 -37.47
N TYR A 291 35.83 -21.26 -37.02
CA TYR A 291 37.00 -22.10 -37.30
C TYR A 291 37.30 -23.16 -36.22
N ARG A 292 36.47 -23.27 -35.18
CA ARG A 292 36.83 -23.96 -33.91
C ARG A 292 36.08 -25.26 -33.60
N LEU A 293 35.40 -25.87 -34.56
CA LEU A 293 34.70 -27.16 -34.34
C LEU A 293 35.51 -28.36 -34.87
N SER A 294 36.76 -28.51 -34.41
CA SER A 294 37.57 -29.72 -34.65
C SER A 294 36.99 -30.98 -34.00
N VAL A 295 35.94 -30.84 -33.21
CA VAL A 295 35.17 -31.91 -32.57
C VAL A 295 34.33 -32.70 -33.59
N PHE A 296 33.92 -32.10 -34.72
CA PHE A 296 33.22 -32.82 -35.79
C PHE A 296 34.07 -33.93 -36.44
N SER A 297 35.39 -33.73 -36.53
CA SER A 297 36.32 -34.76 -37.01
C SER A 297 36.58 -35.87 -35.99
N GLN A 298 36.05 -35.75 -34.77
CA GLN A 298 36.30 -36.63 -33.63
C GLN A 298 35.04 -37.39 -33.17
N GLY A 299 33.98 -37.45 -33.99
CA GLY A 299 32.82 -38.32 -33.74
C GLY A 299 31.67 -37.74 -32.91
N ALA A 300 31.58 -36.41 -32.75
CA ALA A 300 30.47 -35.80 -32.03
C ALA A 300 29.12 -35.92 -32.76
N ASP A 301 28.07 -36.25 -32.02
CA ASP A 301 26.71 -36.33 -32.53
C ASP A 301 26.08 -34.94 -32.70
N ILE A 302 25.89 -34.57 -33.97
CA ILE A 302 25.31 -33.30 -34.43
C ILE A 302 23.83 -33.16 -34.02
N ASN A 303 23.14 -34.28 -33.79
CA ASN A 303 21.70 -34.34 -33.58
C ASN A 303 21.29 -34.71 -32.15
N SER A 304 22.26 -34.79 -31.23
CA SER A 304 21.98 -34.96 -29.80
C SER A 304 21.07 -33.84 -29.28
N THR A 305 20.22 -34.12 -28.29
CA THR A 305 19.30 -33.12 -27.72
C THR A 305 19.59 -32.87 -26.25
N ASP A 306 19.53 -31.61 -25.83
CA ASP A 306 19.62 -31.23 -24.43
C ASP A 306 18.32 -31.50 -23.65
N SER A 307 18.29 -31.11 -22.37
CA SER A 307 17.12 -31.24 -21.49
C SER A 307 15.92 -30.40 -21.88
N GLU A 308 16.04 -29.49 -22.85
CA GLU A 308 14.93 -28.74 -23.45
C GLU A 308 14.55 -29.31 -24.83
N GLY A 309 15.13 -30.45 -25.23
CA GLY A 309 14.91 -31.07 -26.54
C GLY A 309 15.58 -30.31 -27.70
N ARG A 310 16.47 -29.36 -27.42
CA ARG A 310 17.13 -28.56 -28.45
C ARG A 310 18.31 -29.32 -28.99
N SER A 311 18.41 -29.44 -30.32
CA SER A 311 19.65 -29.87 -30.97
C SER A 311 20.67 -28.73 -30.99
N PRO A 312 21.96 -29.02 -31.21
CA PRO A 312 22.99 -28.00 -31.45
C PRO A 312 22.58 -27.02 -32.55
N LEU A 313 21.83 -27.46 -33.57
CA LEU A 313 21.29 -26.57 -34.59
C LEU A 313 20.23 -25.62 -34.02
N LEU A 314 19.25 -26.12 -33.27
CA LEU A 314 18.22 -25.28 -32.64
C LEU A 314 18.85 -24.28 -31.66
N LEU A 315 19.85 -24.72 -30.89
CA LEU A 315 20.57 -23.88 -29.96
C LEU A 315 21.37 -22.77 -30.68
N ALA A 316 22.10 -23.12 -31.76
CA ALA A 316 22.80 -22.14 -32.60
C ALA A 316 21.86 -21.08 -33.20
N THR A 317 20.64 -21.51 -33.54
CA THR A 317 19.62 -20.64 -34.11
C THR A 317 19.00 -19.75 -33.04
N ALA A 318 18.81 -20.28 -31.83
CA ALA A 318 18.34 -19.51 -30.67
C ALA A 318 19.36 -18.44 -30.23
N SER A 319 20.66 -18.73 -30.33
CA SER A 319 21.74 -17.78 -30.04
C SER A 319 22.10 -16.84 -31.21
N ALA A 320 21.39 -16.95 -32.35
CA ALA A 320 21.63 -16.16 -33.57
C ALA A 320 23.05 -16.31 -34.16
N SER A 321 23.73 -17.43 -33.92
CA SER A 321 25.06 -17.76 -34.45
C SER A 321 24.99 -18.27 -35.89
N TRP A 322 24.59 -17.41 -36.84
CA TRP A 322 24.31 -17.78 -38.24
C TRP A 322 25.45 -18.49 -38.97
N ASN A 323 26.69 -18.16 -38.66
CA ASN A 323 27.84 -18.84 -39.24
C ASN A 323 27.94 -20.32 -38.81
N ILE A 324 27.62 -20.59 -37.54
CA ILE A 324 27.58 -21.95 -36.97
C ILE A 324 26.36 -22.68 -37.51
N VAL A 325 25.22 -22.01 -37.64
CA VAL A 325 24.02 -22.57 -38.29
C VAL A 325 24.33 -23.01 -39.72
N ASN A 326 24.92 -22.15 -40.55
CA ASN A 326 25.31 -22.49 -41.92
C ASN A 326 26.33 -23.65 -41.96
N LEU A 327 27.26 -23.71 -41.00
CA LEU A 327 28.22 -24.80 -40.90
C LEU A 327 27.54 -26.13 -40.50
N LEU A 328 26.64 -26.12 -39.52
CA LEU A 328 25.89 -27.30 -39.09
C LEU A 328 25.01 -27.85 -40.24
N LEU A 329 24.32 -26.95 -40.97
CA LEU A 329 23.56 -27.31 -42.16
C LEU A 329 24.44 -27.91 -43.27
N SER A 330 25.63 -27.33 -43.50
CA SER A 330 26.60 -27.87 -44.48
C SER A 330 27.09 -29.28 -44.15
N ARG A 331 27.02 -29.68 -42.88
CA ARG A 331 27.41 -31.00 -42.36
C ARG A 331 26.25 -31.98 -42.18
N GLY A 332 25.04 -31.63 -42.61
CA GLY A 332 23.88 -32.51 -42.56
C GLY A 332 23.16 -32.57 -41.21
N ALA A 333 23.18 -31.50 -40.42
CA ALA A 333 22.35 -31.38 -39.23
C ALA A 333 20.85 -31.54 -39.57
N GLN A 334 20.13 -32.31 -38.77
CA GLN A 334 18.70 -32.53 -38.98
C GLN A 334 17.90 -31.29 -38.57
N VAL A 335 17.12 -30.77 -39.51
CA VAL A 335 16.26 -29.58 -39.30
C VAL A 335 14.89 -29.92 -38.71
N ASP A 336 14.52 -31.21 -38.68
CA ASP A 336 13.21 -31.72 -38.21
C ASP A 336 13.11 -31.82 -36.70
N ILE A 337 14.23 -31.73 -35.99
CA ILE A 337 14.26 -31.81 -34.53
C ILE A 337 13.51 -30.59 -33.99
N LYS A 338 12.62 -30.84 -33.02
CA LYS A 338 11.82 -29.83 -32.35
C LYS A 338 12.18 -29.79 -30.87
N ASP A 339 12.17 -28.59 -30.30
CA ASP A 339 12.33 -28.44 -28.85
C ASP A 339 11.08 -28.90 -28.08
N HIS A 340 11.13 -28.84 -26.76
CA HIS A 340 10.00 -29.18 -25.89
C HIS A 340 8.72 -28.35 -26.14
N LEU A 341 8.84 -27.17 -26.75
CA LEU A 341 7.71 -26.32 -27.15
C LEU A 341 7.20 -26.67 -28.55
N GLY A 342 7.76 -27.67 -29.22
CA GLY A 342 7.42 -28.05 -30.58
C GLY A 342 7.98 -27.11 -31.65
N ARG A 343 8.89 -26.19 -31.29
CA ARG A 343 9.46 -25.21 -32.21
C ARG A 343 10.54 -25.88 -33.06
N ASN A 344 10.39 -25.76 -34.37
CA ASN A 344 11.40 -26.19 -35.33
C ASN A 344 12.46 -25.10 -35.59
N PHE A 345 13.45 -25.45 -36.41
CA PHE A 345 14.51 -24.53 -36.85
C PHE A 345 13.99 -23.20 -37.42
N LEU A 346 12.93 -23.23 -38.23
CA LEU A 346 12.36 -22.02 -38.84
C LEU A 346 11.62 -21.13 -37.82
N HIS A 347 10.92 -21.70 -36.84
CA HIS A 347 10.29 -20.91 -35.76
C HIS A 347 11.33 -20.05 -35.04
N LEU A 348 12.47 -20.66 -34.68
CA LEU A 348 13.58 -19.97 -34.04
C LEU A 348 14.27 -19.00 -35.01
N THR A 349 14.45 -19.38 -36.27
CA THR A 349 15.08 -18.51 -37.28
C THR A 349 14.31 -17.22 -37.49
N VAL A 350 12.99 -17.31 -37.58
CA VAL A 350 12.08 -16.19 -37.81
C VAL A 350 11.89 -15.35 -36.54
N GLN A 351 12.02 -15.99 -35.38
CA GLN A 351 12.02 -15.30 -34.09
C GLN A 351 13.20 -14.32 -34.00
N GLN A 352 14.33 -14.63 -34.62
CA GLN A 352 15.51 -13.77 -34.65
C GLN A 352 15.44 -12.71 -35.77
N PRO A 353 15.87 -11.47 -35.51
CA PRO A 353 15.95 -10.42 -36.53
C PRO A 353 16.97 -10.81 -37.61
N TYR A 354 16.64 -10.54 -38.88
CA TYR A 354 17.49 -10.85 -40.04
C TYR A 354 17.90 -12.34 -40.19
N GLY A 355 17.28 -13.26 -39.45
CA GLY A 355 17.69 -14.66 -39.48
C GLY A 355 17.56 -15.30 -40.86
N LEU A 356 16.45 -15.04 -41.54
CA LEU A 356 16.25 -15.52 -42.92
C LEU A 356 17.20 -14.85 -43.94
N SER A 357 17.78 -13.67 -43.67
CA SER A 357 18.72 -13.03 -44.60
C SER A 357 20.17 -13.48 -44.42
N ASN A 358 20.53 -14.00 -43.24
CA ASN A 358 21.89 -14.47 -42.94
C ASN A 358 22.10 -15.95 -43.28
N LEU A 359 21.02 -16.69 -43.58
CA LEU A 359 21.09 -18.04 -44.10
C LEU A 359 21.56 -18.04 -45.56
N GLN A 360 22.43 -18.99 -45.90
CA GLN A 360 22.85 -19.18 -47.28
C GLN A 360 21.65 -19.54 -48.17
N PRO A 361 21.53 -18.93 -49.37
CA PRO A 361 20.37 -19.10 -50.24
C PRO A 361 20.17 -20.55 -50.71
N GLU A 362 21.23 -21.35 -50.74
CA GLU A 362 21.19 -22.78 -51.07
C GLU A 362 20.34 -23.58 -50.07
N PHE A 363 20.43 -23.26 -48.77
CA PHE A 363 19.65 -23.95 -47.73
C PHE A 363 18.17 -23.58 -47.79
N MET A 364 17.83 -22.35 -48.16
CA MET A 364 16.45 -21.91 -48.37
C MET A 364 15.74 -22.62 -49.52
N GLN A 365 16.51 -23.20 -50.46
CA GLN A 365 15.95 -23.94 -51.59
C GLN A 365 15.71 -25.41 -51.29
N MET A 366 16.26 -25.94 -50.19
CA MET A 366 16.09 -27.33 -49.77
C MET A 366 14.62 -27.67 -49.53
N GLN A 367 14.20 -28.83 -50.04
CA GLN A 367 12.82 -29.28 -49.96
C GLN A 367 12.37 -29.50 -48.50
N HIS A 368 13.26 -30.05 -47.68
CA HIS A 368 13.05 -30.25 -46.24
C HIS A 368 12.73 -28.95 -45.49
N ILE A 369 13.44 -27.85 -45.78
CA ILE A 369 13.19 -26.55 -45.15
C ILE A 369 11.87 -25.93 -45.61
N LYS A 370 11.46 -26.16 -46.87
CA LYS A 370 10.16 -25.69 -47.38
C LYS A 370 8.98 -26.40 -46.72
N GLU A 371 9.13 -27.67 -46.36
CA GLU A 371 8.11 -28.44 -45.64
C GLU A 371 7.91 -27.89 -44.20
N LEU A 372 8.99 -27.45 -43.55
CA LEU A 372 8.97 -26.86 -42.19
C LEU A 372 8.25 -25.50 -42.08
N VAL A 373 7.90 -24.85 -43.19
CA VAL A 373 7.24 -23.54 -43.17
C VAL A 373 5.78 -23.65 -42.70
N MET A 374 5.16 -24.82 -42.91
CA MET A 374 3.78 -25.11 -42.50
C MET A 374 3.69 -25.86 -41.17
N ASP A 375 4.83 -26.25 -40.61
CA ASP A 375 4.89 -26.94 -39.33
C ASP A 375 4.36 -26.06 -38.21
N GLU A 376 3.62 -26.68 -37.31
CA GLU A 376 3.04 -26.05 -36.13
C GLU A 376 3.82 -26.46 -34.88
N ASP A 377 3.95 -25.50 -33.95
CA ASP A 377 4.45 -25.75 -32.61
C ASP A 377 3.36 -26.31 -31.67
N ASN A 378 3.68 -26.48 -30.39
CA ASN A 378 2.70 -26.96 -29.40
C ASN A 378 1.52 -26.01 -29.19
N ASP A 379 1.56 -24.76 -29.64
CA ASP A 379 0.47 -23.79 -29.58
C ASP A 379 -0.28 -23.68 -30.92
N GLY A 380 0.06 -24.52 -31.91
CA GLY A 380 -0.48 -24.46 -33.27
C GLY A 380 0.07 -23.28 -34.09
N CYS A 381 1.07 -22.57 -33.58
CA CYS A 381 1.65 -21.42 -34.26
C CYS A 381 2.63 -21.89 -35.32
N THR A 382 2.49 -21.35 -36.52
CA THR A 382 3.47 -21.52 -37.62
C THR A 382 4.58 -20.46 -37.54
N PRO A 383 5.71 -20.60 -38.27
CA PRO A 383 6.76 -19.58 -38.32
C PRO A 383 6.25 -18.21 -38.76
N LEU A 384 5.21 -18.15 -39.61
CA LEU A 384 4.58 -16.90 -40.02
C LEU A 384 3.91 -16.16 -38.85
N HIS A 385 3.30 -16.87 -37.89
CA HIS A 385 2.74 -16.26 -36.69
C HIS A 385 3.83 -15.58 -35.85
N TYR A 386 4.97 -16.25 -35.69
CA TYR A 386 6.16 -15.69 -35.03
C TYR A 386 6.67 -14.44 -35.76
N ALA A 387 6.78 -14.47 -37.10
CA ALA A 387 7.21 -13.31 -37.89
C ALA A 387 6.31 -12.09 -37.65
N CYS A 388 5.00 -12.32 -37.64
CA CYS A 388 3.97 -11.30 -37.50
C CYS A 388 3.95 -10.71 -36.08
N ARG A 389 4.15 -11.57 -35.07
CA ARG A 389 4.34 -11.16 -33.67
C ARG A 389 5.58 -10.27 -33.51
N GLN A 390 6.71 -10.66 -34.12
CA GLN A 390 7.95 -9.88 -34.05
C GLN A 390 7.85 -8.56 -34.79
N GLY A 391 7.12 -8.53 -35.90
CA GLY A 391 6.98 -7.33 -36.70
C GLY A 391 8.22 -7.06 -37.55
N VAL A 392 8.88 -8.11 -38.06
CA VAL A 392 10.02 -8.00 -39.00
C VAL A 392 9.51 -8.11 -40.45
N PRO A 393 9.31 -6.98 -41.14
CA PRO A 393 9.04 -6.87 -42.57
C PRO A 393 9.66 -7.89 -43.52
N ALA A 394 10.99 -8.03 -43.44
CA ALA A 394 11.77 -8.82 -44.38
C ALA A 394 11.46 -10.30 -44.21
N SER A 395 11.37 -10.77 -42.96
CA SER A 395 11.03 -12.14 -42.65
C SER A 395 9.63 -12.51 -43.13
N VAL A 396 8.65 -11.62 -42.95
CA VAL A 396 7.28 -11.83 -43.47
C VAL A 396 7.28 -11.91 -45.00
N ASN A 397 7.98 -11.01 -45.70
CA ASN A 397 8.06 -11.04 -47.16
C ASN A 397 8.73 -12.32 -47.69
N ASN A 398 9.82 -12.74 -47.05
CA ASN A 398 10.53 -13.97 -47.43
C ASN A 398 9.64 -15.20 -47.23
N LEU A 399 8.91 -15.28 -46.12
CA LEU A 399 7.96 -16.37 -45.86
C LEU A 399 6.78 -16.36 -46.85
N LEU A 400 6.21 -15.18 -47.15
CA LEU A 400 5.14 -15.07 -48.15
C LEU A 400 5.61 -15.49 -49.55
N GLY A 401 6.89 -15.28 -49.88
CA GLY A 401 7.51 -15.75 -51.12
C GLY A 401 7.51 -17.27 -51.31
N PHE A 402 7.37 -18.05 -50.23
CA PHE A 402 7.24 -19.52 -50.27
C PHE A 402 5.79 -20.01 -50.44
N ASN A 403 4.86 -19.13 -50.81
CA ASN A 403 3.44 -19.44 -51.04
C ASN A 403 2.72 -20.02 -49.80
N VAL A 404 3.07 -19.50 -48.62
CA VAL A 404 2.50 -19.89 -47.33
C VAL A 404 1.08 -19.37 -47.19
N SER A 405 0.17 -20.23 -46.70
CA SER A 405 -1.20 -19.80 -46.45
C SER A 405 -1.27 -18.81 -45.29
N ILE A 406 -1.76 -17.59 -45.57
CA ILE A 406 -2.03 -16.55 -44.55
C ILE A 406 -3.22 -16.96 -43.63
N HIS A 407 -3.95 -18.01 -44.03
CA HIS A 407 -5.10 -18.56 -43.32
C HIS A 407 -4.76 -19.62 -42.26
N SER A 408 -3.48 -19.91 -42.01
CA SER A 408 -3.10 -20.80 -40.92
C SER A 408 -3.56 -20.21 -39.59
N LYS A 409 -3.93 -21.09 -38.65
CA LYS A 409 -4.52 -20.69 -37.37
C LYS A 409 -3.80 -21.39 -36.24
N SER A 410 -3.51 -20.64 -35.18
CA SER A 410 -3.08 -21.23 -33.91
C SER A 410 -4.19 -22.07 -33.27
N LYS A 411 -3.88 -22.76 -32.18
CA LYS A 411 -4.88 -23.45 -31.34
C LYS A 411 -5.99 -22.52 -30.86
N ASP A 412 -5.65 -21.25 -30.59
CA ASP A 412 -6.61 -20.20 -30.24
C ASP A 412 -7.37 -19.63 -31.45
N LYS A 413 -7.29 -20.28 -32.61
CA LYS A 413 -7.87 -19.84 -33.89
C LYS A 413 -7.37 -18.47 -34.36
N GLN A 414 -6.26 -17.98 -33.81
CA GLN A 414 -5.68 -16.70 -34.19
C GLN A 414 -4.90 -16.85 -35.49
N SER A 415 -5.13 -15.94 -36.44
CA SER A 415 -4.35 -15.84 -37.66
C SER A 415 -3.09 -14.98 -37.46
N PRO A 416 -2.10 -15.02 -38.38
CA PRO A 416 -0.92 -14.16 -38.27
C PRO A 416 -1.25 -12.67 -38.19
N LEU A 417 -2.37 -12.25 -38.81
CA LEU A 417 -2.87 -10.88 -38.72
C LEU A 417 -3.31 -10.50 -37.30
N HIS A 418 -3.88 -11.43 -36.52
CA HIS A 418 -4.26 -11.19 -35.12
C HIS A 418 -3.02 -10.86 -34.28
N PHE A 419 -1.92 -11.60 -34.46
CA PHE A 419 -0.65 -11.32 -33.78
C PHE A 419 -0.08 -9.96 -34.18
N ALA A 420 0.01 -9.66 -35.48
CA ALA A 420 0.53 -8.37 -35.95
C ALA A 420 -0.31 -7.20 -35.42
N ALA A 421 -1.65 -7.34 -35.41
CA ALA A 421 -2.57 -6.31 -34.94
C ALA A 421 -2.51 -6.11 -33.41
N SER A 422 -2.44 -7.21 -32.66
CA SER A 422 -2.32 -7.20 -31.19
C SER A 422 -1.09 -6.44 -30.70
N TYR A 423 0.05 -6.57 -31.39
CA TYR A 423 1.30 -5.89 -31.00
C TYR A 423 1.57 -4.58 -31.78
N GLY A 424 0.60 -4.08 -32.55
CA GLY A 424 0.71 -2.78 -33.20
C GLY A 424 1.71 -2.72 -34.35
N ARG A 425 2.03 -3.86 -34.98
CA ARG A 425 3.05 -3.97 -36.03
C ARG A 425 2.51 -3.48 -37.39
N ILE A 426 2.39 -2.15 -37.55
CA ILE A 426 1.79 -1.53 -38.74
C ILE A 426 2.41 -1.99 -40.07
N ASN A 427 3.74 -2.08 -40.14
CA ASN A 427 4.47 -2.42 -41.36
C ASN A 427 4.28 -3.88 -41.79
N THR A 428 4.01 -4.79 -40.84
CA THR A 428 3.69 -6.18 -41.16
C THR A 428 2.20 -6.33 -41.48
N CYS A 429 1.30 -5.64 -40.77
CA CYS A 429 -0.11 -5.56 -41.15
C CYS A 429 -0.27 -5.02 -42.59
N GLN A 430 0.48 -3.98 -42.95
CA GLN A 430 0.49 -3.44 -44.32
C GLN A 430 0.90 -4.47 -45.37
N ARG A 431 1.91 -5.28 -45.08
CA ARG A 431 2.41 -6.32 -45.99
C ARG A 431 1.41 -7.46 -46.14
N LEU A 432 0.91 -7.97 -45.01
CA LEU A 432 -0.12 -9.02 -45.02
C LEU A 432 -1.38 -8.58 -45.78
N LEU A 433 -1.76 -7.31 -45.68
CA LEU A 433 -2.95 -6.74 -46.32
C LEU A 433 -2.70 -6.11 -47.70
N ARG A 434 -1.49 -6.25 -48.26
CA ARG A 434 -1.14 -5.70 -49.58
C ARG A 434 -1.68 -6.56 -50.70
N ASP A 435 -1.48 -7.88 -50.59
CA ASP A 435 -1.80 -8.85 -51.65
C ASP A 435 -3.18 -9.51 -51.44
N MET A 436 -3.91 -9.13 -50.38
CA MET A 436 -5.22 -9.68 -50.05
C MET A 436 -6.36 -8.91 -50.71
N ASN A 437 -7.15 -9.63 -51.52
CA ASN A 437 -8.44 -9.17 -52.04
C ASN A 437 -9.62 -9.62 -51.17
N ASP A 438 -9.42 -10.63 -50.31
CA ASP A 438 -10.48 -11.23 -49.49
C ASP A 438 -10.63 -10.54 -48.12
N THR A 439 -11.79 -9.94 -47.88
CA THR A 439 -12.17 -9.31 -46.60
C THR A 439 -12.48 -10.30 -45.48
N ARG A 440 -12.45 -11.61 -45.77
CA ARG A 440 -12.79 -12.67 -44.82
C ARG A 440 -11.81 -12.72 -43.66
N LEU A 441 -10.50 -12.78 -43.93
CA LEU A 441 -9.46 -12.86 -42.88
C LEU A 441 -9.46 -11.63 -41.95
N LEU A 442 -9.82 -10.47 -42.47
CA LEU A 442 -9.90 -9.21 -41.73
C LEU A 442 -10.96 -9.25 -40.62
N ASN A 443 -12.01 -10.05 -40.82
CA ASN A 443 -13.19 -10.15 -39.97
C ASN A 443 -13.34 -11.52 -39.32
N GLU A 444 -12.35 -12.41 -39.45
CA GLU A 444 -12.33 -13.65 -38.71
C GLU A 444 -12.02 -13.37 -37.24
N GLY A 445 -12.76 -14.00 -36.34
CA GLY A 445 -12.52 -13.97 -34.91
C GLY A 445 -11.65 -15.14 -34.45
N ASP A 446 -10.94 -14.93 -33.35
CA ASP A 446 -10.22 -15.97 -32.62
C ASP A 446 -11.16 -16.87 -31.79
N LEU A 447 -10.62 -17.67 -30.86
CA LEU A 447 -11.39 -18.53 -29.95
C LEU A 447 -12.46 -17.77 -29.15
N HIS A 448 -12.23 -16.49 -28.86
CA HIS A 448 -13.15 -15.62 -28.13
C HIS A 448 -14.02 -14.76 -29.06
N GLY A 449 -13.91 -14.95 -30.38
CA GLY A 449 -14.60 -14.13 -31.37
C GLY A 449 -13.93 -12.76 -31.57
N MET A 450 -12.73 -12.53 -31.02
CA MET A 450 -12.03 -11.27 -31.19
C MET A 450 -11.39 -11.21 -32.58
N THR A 451 -11.83 -10.27 -33.40
CA THR A 451 -11.18 -9.91 -34.67
C THR A 451 -9.85 -9.18 -34.44
N PRO A 452 -9.01 -9.02 -35.48
CA PRO A 452 -7.80 -8.20 -35.39
C PRO A 452 -8.07 -6.75 -34.98
N LEU A 453 -9.26 -6.22 -35.32
CA LEU A 453 -9.71 -4.88 -34.91
C LEU A 453 -9.91 -4.80 -33.40
N HIS A 454 -10.49 -5.84 -32.77
CA HIS A 454 -10.64 -5.92 -31.31
C HIS A 454 -9.29 -5.89 -30.60
N LEU A 455 -8.34 -6.72 -31.06
CA LEU A 455 -7.00 -6.81 -30.44
C LEU A 455 -6.21 -5.50 -30.58
N ALA A 456 -6.26 -4.86 -31.76
CA ALA A 456 -5.62 -3.56 -31.96
C ALA A 456 -6.23 -2.46 -31.08
N ALA A 457 -7.56 -2.46 -30.91
CA ALA A 457 -8.26 -1.49 -30.06
C ALA A 457 -8.01 -1.75 -28.56
N LYS A 458 -7.96 -3.02 -28.14
CA LYS A 458 -7.67 -3.48 -26.77
C LYS A 458 -6.29 -3.04 -26.28
N ASN A 459 -5.31 -2.99 -27.17
CA ASN A 459 -3.94 -2.57 -26.83
C ASN A 459 -3.63 -1.12 -27.22
N GLY A 460 -4.61 -0.37 -27.74
CA GLY A 460 -4.46 1.07 -27.98
C GLY A 460 -3.68 1.44 -29.26
N HIS A 461 -3.65 0.58 -30.28
CA HIS A 461 -2.89 0.80 -31.51
C HIS A 461 -3.68 1.57 -32.58
N ASP A 462 -3.79 2.88 -32.41
CA ASP A 462 -4.56 3.81 -33.26
C ASP A 462 -4.23 3.73 -34.76
N LYS A 463 -2.95 3.69 -35.11
CA LYS A 463 -2.52 3.62 -36.52
C LYS A 463 -2.90 2.29 -37.18
N VAL A 464 -2.86 1.19 -36.42
CA VAL A 464 -3.26 -0.14 -36.93
C VAL A 464 -4.77 -0.21 -37.06
N VAL A 465 -5.51 0.29 -36.06
CA VAL A 465 -6.98 0.43 -36.14
C VAL A 465 -7.37 1.24 -37.37
N GLN A 466 -6.72 2.40 -37.60
CA GLN A 466 -6.99 3.23 -38.78
C GLN A 466 -6.72 2.47 -40.08
N LEU A 467 -5.65 1.67 -40.14
CA LEU A 467 -5.31 0.88 -41.31
C LEU A 467 -6.33 -0.24 -41.58
N LEU A 468 -6.74 -0.96 -40.54
CA LEU A 468 -7.75 -2.03 -40.64
C LEU A 468 -9.10 -1.46 -41.10
N LEU A 469 -9.51 -0.31 -40.56
CA LEU A 469 -10.74 0.38 -40.96
C LEU A 469 -10.67 0.87 -42.42
N ARG A 470 -9.54 1.44 -42.85
CA ARG A 470 -9.32 1.83 -44.26
C ARG A 470 -9.40 0.66 -45.24
N LYS A 471 -9.05 -0.55 -44.78
CA LYS A 471 -9.12 -1.79 -45.56
C LYS A 471 -10.48 -2.50 -45.48
N GLY A 472 -11.46 -1.93 -44.77
CA GLY A 472 -12.84 -2.42 -44.73
C GLY A 472 -13.14 -3.39 -43.57
N ALA A 473 -12.48 -3.24 -42.42
CA ALA A 473 -12.80 -4.03 -41.23
C ALA A 473 -14.19 -3.68 -40.70
N LEU A 474 -14.99 -4.70 -40.36
CA LEU A 474 -16.33 -4.56 -39.83
C LEU A 474 -16.30 -4.42 -38.31
N PHE A 475 -17.26 -3.66 -37.77
CA PHE A 475 -17.48 -3.55 -36.31
C PHE A 475 -18.32 -4.73 -35.82
N LEU A 476 -17.69 -5.90 -35.76
CA LEU A 476 -18.30 -7.10 -35.18
C LEU A 476 -18.26 -7.05 -33.65
N SER A 477 -19.09 -7.87 -33.01
CA SER A 477 -19.02 -8.15 -31.58
C SER A 477 -18.28 -9.46 -31.33
N ASP A 478 -17.55 -9.56 -30.22
CA ASP A 478 -16.98 -10.82 -29.74
C ASP A 478 -18.04 -11.72 -29.09
N HIS A 479 -17.64 -12.87 -28.53
CA HIS A 479 -18.57 -13.79 -27.86
C HIS A 479 -19.25 -13.20 -26.62
N SER A 480 -18.70 -12.14 -26.02
CA SER A 480 -19.29 -11.43 -24.88
C SER A 480 -20.14 -10.22 -25.30
N GLY A 481 -20.34 -10.03 -26.61
CA GLY A 481 -21.04 -8.87 -27.15
C GLY A 481 -20.18 -7.60 -27.20
N TRP A 482 -18.88 -7.67 -26.92
CA TRP A 482 -18.01 -6.50 -26.89
C TRP A 482 -17.56 -6.13 -28.29
N THR A 483 -17.54 -4.82 -28.56
CA THR A 483 -17.03 -4.25 -29.80
C THR A 483 -15.63 -3.66 -29.59
N ALA A 484 -14.95 -3.29 -30.68
CA ALA A 484 -13.64 -2.61 -30.60
C ALA A 484 -13.68 -1.33 -29.75
N LEU A 485 -14.82 -0.62 -29.75
CA LEU A 485 -15.01 0.56 -28.91
C LEU A 485 -15.08 0.21 -27.42
N HIS A 486 -15.68 -0.93 -27.04
CA HIS A 486 -15.73 -1.39 -25.65
C HIS A 486 -14.32 -1.65 -25.11
N HIS A 487 -13.48 -2.37 -25.85
CA HIS A 487 -12.09 -2.60 -25.44
C HIS A 487 -11.26 -1.32 -25.40
N ALA A 488 -11.41 -0.42 -26.38
CA ALA A 488 -10.73 0.87 -26.38
C ALA A 488 -11.14 1.74 -25.17
N SER A 489 -12.42 1.70 -24.80
CA SER A 489 -12.99 2.44 -23.66
C SER A 489 -12.53 1.86 -22.32
N LEU A 490 -12.41 0.53 -22.21
CA LEU A 490 -11.86 -0.14 -21.04
C LEU A 490 -10.40 0.29 -20.77
N GLY A 491 -9.59 0.41 -21.84
CA GLY A 491 -8.20 0.86 -21.75
C GLY A 491 -8.02 2.37 -21.66
N GLY A 492 -9.07 3.16 -21.90
CA GLY A 492 -9.01 4.63 -21.90
C GLY A 492 -8.25 5.24 -23.08
N TYR A 493 -8.12 4.49 -24.18
CA TYR A 493 -7.32 4.88 -25.35
C TYR A 493 -8.05 5.92 -26.22
N THR A 494 -8.02 7.18 -25.79
CA THR A 494 -8.77 8.28 -26.45
C THR A 494 -8.48 8.44 -27.94
N GLN A 495 -7.25 8.19 -28.42
CA GLN A 495 -6.92 8.29 -29.85
C GLN A 495 -7.52 7.15 -30.67
N THR A 496 -7.49 5.90 -30.16
CA THR A 496 -8.15 4.78 -30.85
C THR A 496 -9.65 4.96 -30.87
N MET A 497 -10.24 5.40 -29.75
CA MET A 497 -11.66 5.73 -29.66
C MET A 497 -12.03 6.81 -30.66
N LYS A 498 -11.23 7.88 -30.76
CA LYS A 498 -11.47 8.96 -31.72
C LYS A 498 -11.45 8.46 -33.16
N VAL A 499 -10.44 7.66 -33.54
CA VAL A 499 -10.37 7.06 -34.89
C VAL A 499 -11.59 6.18 -35.18
N ILE A 500 -12.02 5.36 -34.21
CA ILE A 500 -13.21 4.50 -34.36
C ILE A 500 -14.47 5.36 -34.54
N LEU A 501 -14.69 6.35 -33.67
CA LEU A 501 -15.88 7.20 -33.67
C LEU A 501 -15.95 8.12 -34.90
N ASP A 502 -14.81 8.62 -35.38
CA ASP A 502 -14.72 9.46 -36.58
C ASP A 502 -15.10 8.70 -37.85
N THR A 503 -14.96 7.37 -37.87
CA THR A 503 -15.30 6.56 -39.07
C THR A 503 -16.79 6.28 -39.22
N ASN A 504 -17.53 5.98 -38.15
CA ASN A 504 -18.98 5.74 -38.21
C ASN A 504 -19.64 5.95 -36.82
N LEU A 505 -20.27 7.11 -36.58
CA LEU A 505 -20.88 7.44 -35.27
C LEU A 505 -22.01 6.49 -34.84
N LYS A 506 -22.92 6.09 -35.75
CA LYS A 506 -24.23 5.50 -35.37
C LYS A 506 -24.24 3.99 -35.10
N CYS A 507 -23.24 3.23 -35.53
CA CYS A 507 -23.26 1.76 -35.40
C CYS A 507 -22.46 1.23 -34.21
N THR A 508 -21.64 2.06 -33.56
CA THR A 508 -20.65 1.59 -32.56
C THR A 508 -20.86 2.14 -31.15
N THR A 509 -21.48 3.31 -30.98
CA THR A 509 -21.69 3.93 -29.66
C THR A 509 -22.77 3.23 -28.83
N ASP A 510 -23.79 2.73 -29.52
CA ASP A 510 -25.05 2.29 -28.88
C ASP A 510 -25.14 0.77 -28.73
N GLN A 511 -24.11 0.05 -29.18
CA GLN A 511 -24.04 -1.39 -28.96
C GLN A 511 -23.83 -1.68 -27.48
N VAL A 512 -24.55 -2.68 -27.00
CA VAL A 512 -24.48 -3.17 -25.64
C VAL A 512 -23.83 -4.54 -25.61
N ASP A 513 -23.06 -4.80 -24.57
CA ASP A 513 -22.56 -6.13 -24.28
C ASP A 513 -23.66 -7.07 -23.75
N GLU A 514 -23.31 -8.32 -23.44
CA GLU A 514 -24.23 -9.28 -22.83
C GLU A 514 -24.83 -8.79 -21.49
N ASP A 515 -24.16 -7.92 -20.76
CA ASP A 515 -24.63 -7.36 -19.48
C ASP A 515 -25.48 -6.09 -19.66
N GLY A 516 -25.63 -5.60 -20.90
CA GLY A 516 -26.31 -4.34 -21.20
C GLY A 516 -25.46 -3.09 -21.00
N ASN A 517 -24.14 -3.24 -20.80
CA ASN A 517 -23.21 -2.13 -20.69
C ASN A 517 -22.84 -1.60 -22.07
N THR A 518 -22.80 -0.28 -22.19
CA THR A 518 -22.24 0.42 -23.36
C THR A 518 -20.76 0.75 -23.15
N ALA A 519 -20.08 1.21 -24.19
CA ALA A 519 -18.71 1.73 -24.10
C ALA A 519 -18.54 2.80 -23.01
N LEU A 520 -19.57 3.63 -22.78
CA LEU A 520 -19.59 4.65 -21.73
C LEU A 520 -19.59 4.04 -20.32
N HIS A 521 -20.29 2.93 -20.11
CA HIS A 521 -20.29 2.21 -18.84
C HIS A 521 -18.88 1.69 -18.51
N LEU A 522 -18.18 1.10 -19.47
CA LEU A 522 -16.82 0.59 -19.28
C LEU A 522 -15.81 1.70 -19.01
N ALA A 523 -15.86 2.80 -19.78
CA ALA A 523 -15.01 3.98 -19.54
C ALA A 523 -15.21 4.56 -18.14
N ALA A 524 -16.47 4.62 -17.68
CA ALA A 524 -16.83 5.14 -16.38
C ALA A 524 -16.43 4.22 -15.22
N ARG A 525 -16.54 2.90 -15.41
CA ARG A 525 -16.15 1.85 -14.45
C ARG A 525 -14.65 1.90 -14.15
N GLU A 526 -13.83 1.98 -15.19
CA GLU A 526 -12.36 2.02 -15.05
C GLU A 526 -11.84 3.41 -14.66
N GLY A 527 -12.66 4.46 -14.78
CA GLY A 527 -12.32 5.80 -14.31
C GLY A 527 -11.68 6.72 -15.35
N HIS A 528 -11.85 6.43 -16.65
CA HIS A 528 -11.23 7.18 -17.73
C HIS A 528 -12.04 8.43 -18.09
N ALA A 529 -11.86 9.52 -17.33
CA ALA A 529 -12.63 10.75 -17.49
C ALA A 529 -12.56 11.35 -18.91
N LYS A 530 -11.39 11.32 -19.57
CA LYS A 530 -11.23 11.82 -20.95
C LYS A 530 -11.95 10.94 -21.98
N ALA A 531 -11.99 9.63 -21.76
CA ALA A 531 -12.71 8.70 -22.64
C ALA A 531 -14.23 8.89 -22.50
N ALA A 532 -14.73 8.98 -21.26
CA ALA A 532 -16.14 9.27 -20.99
C ALA A 532 -16.57 10.63 -21.55
N ALA A 533 -15.73 11.65 -21.41
CA ALA A 533 -15.96 12.97 -22.01
C ALA A 533 -16.05 12.93 -23.53
N LEU A 534 -15.15 12.18 -24.17
CA LEU A 534 -15.15 12.01 -25.62
C LEU A 534 -16.44 11.34 -26.07
N LEU A 535 -16.87 10.26 -25.42
CA LEU A 535 -18.13 9.58 -25.73
C LEU A 535 -19.35 10.49 -25.56
N LEU A 536 -19.41 11.27 -24.47
CA LEU A 536 -20.51 12.21 -24.25
C LEU A 536 -20.51 13.38 -25.25
N ASN A 537 -19.34 13.79 -25.77
CA ASN A 537 -19.24 14.83 -26.80
C ASN A 537 -19.70 14.34 -28.19
N TYR A 538 -19.64 13.02 -28.45
CA TYR A 538 -20.16 12.38 -29.67
C TYR A 538 -21.61 11.88 -29.48
N ASP A 539 -22.34 12.48 -28.53
CA ASP A 539 -23.75 12.22 -28.25
C ASP A 539 -24.13 10.76 -27.91
N ALA A 540 -23.22 9.99 -27.28
CA ALA A 540 -23.53 8.63 -26.84
C ALA A 540 -24.79 8.56 -25.95
N ASP A 541 -25.59 7.51 -26.14
CA ASP A 541 -26.83 7.29 -25.38
C ASP A 541 -26.58 6.86 -23.92
N ILE A 542 -27.37 7.42 -23.01
CA ILE A 542 -27.29 7.15 -21.57
C ILE A 542 -28.32 6.07 -21.22
N LEU A 543 -27.93 4.82 -21.44
CA LEU A 543 -28.77 3.65 -21.15
C LEU A 543 -28.53 3.09 -19.74
N LEU A 544 -29.45 2.23 -19.31
CA LEU A 544 -29.30 1.41 -18.10
C LEU A 544 -28.91 0.00 -18.49
N ASN A 545 -27.99 -0.60 -17.74
CA ASN A 545 -27.60 -2.00 -17.94
C ASN A 545 -28.67 -2.97 -17.39
N ARG A 546 -28.43 -4.29 -17.50
CA ARG A 546 -29.37 -5.32 -16.98
C ARG A 546 -29.60 -5.22 -15.47
N GLN A 547 -28.66 -4.67 -14.71
CA GLN A 547 -28.79 -4.39 -13.27
C GLN A 547 -29.46 -3.04 -12.98
N GLN A 548 -30.02 -2.38 -14.00
CA GLN A 548 -30.62 -1.05 -13.93
C GLN A 548 -29.64 0.05 -13.45
N ALA A 549 -28.34 -0.16 -13.64
CA ALA A 549 -27.30 0.82 -13.35
C ALA A 549 -27.01 1.65 -14.60
N SER A 550 -26.94 2.98 -14.44
CA SER A 550 -26.33 3.84 -15.46
C SER A 550 -24.80 3.89 -15.28
N PHE A 551 -24.09 4.41 -16.28
CA PHE A 551 -22.64 4.62 -16.20
C PHE A 551 -22.23 5.46 -14.98
N LEU A 552 -23.10 6.37 -14.53
CA LEU A 552 -22.86 7.22 -13.37
C LEU A 552 -22.86 6.41 -12.07
N HIS A 553 -23.78 5.44 -11.91
CA HIS A 553 -23.79 4.52 -10.76
C HIS A 553 -22.49 3.71 -10.73
N LEU A 554 -22.06 3.16 -11.86
CA LEU A 554 -20.80 2.40 -11.94
C LEU A 554 -19.57 3.26 -11.59
N ALA A 555 -19.55 4.54 -11.99
CA ALA A 555 -18.49 5.46 -11.59
C ALA A 555 -18.51 5.76 -10.09
N ILE A 556 -19.70 5.94 -9.50
CA ILE A 556 -19.87 6.23 -8.07
C ILE A 556 -19.50 5.02 -7.21
N HIS A 557 -20.00 3.82 -7.53
CA HIS A 557 -19.69 2.58 -6.81
C HIS A 557 -18.20 2.24 -6.82
N ASN A 558 -17.52 2.50 -7.95
CA ASN A 558 -16.06 2.34 -8.07
C ASN A 558 -15.26 3.56 -7.60
N LYS A 559 -15.93 4.57 -6.99
CA LYS A 559 -15.32 5.79 -6.44
C LYS A 559 -14.46 6.57 -7.45
N ARG A 560 -14.84 6.57 -8.73
CA ARG A 560 -14.15 7.25 -9.83
C ARG A 560 -14.48 8.75 -9.85
N LYS A 561 -13.90 9.50 -8.91
CA LYS A 561 -14.10 10.94 -8.71
C LYS A 561 -13.99 11.77 -10.00
N GLU A 562 -12.94 11.58 -10.79
CA GLU A 562 -12.67 12.39 -11.98
C GLU A 562 -13.74 12.24 -13.06
N VAL A 563 -14.30 11.04 -13.23
CA VAL A 563 -15.41 10.80 -14.18
C VAL A 563 -16.65 11.54 -13.72
N VAL A 564 -17.01 11.44 -12.44
CA VAL A 564 -18.21 12.11 -11.89
C VAL A 564 -18.08 13.63 -12.00
N LEU A 565 -16.92 14.20 -11.65
CA LEU A 565 -16.65 15.63 -11.82
C LEU A 565 -16.74 16.08 -13.28
N MET A 566 -16.25 15.25 -14.20
CA MET A 566 -16.36 15.52 -15.63
C MET A 566 -17.82 15.51 -16.10
N THR A 567 -18.62 14.55 -15.62
CA THR A 567 -20.06 14.48 -15.90
C THR A 567 -20.79 15.73 -15.39
N ILE A 568 -20.50 16.21 -14.18
CA ILE A 568 -21.11 17.43 -13.61
C ILE A 568 -20.78 18.67 -14.43
N ARG A 569 -19.57 18.77 -14.99
CA ARG A 569 -19.13 19.89 -15.83
C ARG A 569 -19.63 19.82 -17.28
N ASN A 570 -20.17 18.67 -17.69
CA ASN A 570 -20.62 18.46 -19.07
C ASN A 570 -21.97 19.15 -19.30
N ARG A 571 -22.26 19.54 -20.55
CA ARG A 571 -23.54 20.16 -20.96
C ARG A 571 -24.74 19.23 -20.74
N ARG A 572 -24.56 17.91 -20.90
CA ARG A 572 -25.62 16.88 -20.75
C ARG A 572 -25.79 16.36 -19.33
N TRP A 573 -25.20 17.01 -18.32
CA TRP A 573 -25.23 16.52 -16.94
C TRP A 573 -26.66 16.26 -16.42
N GLU A 574 -27.65 17.10 -16.74
CA GLU A 574 -29.05 16.90 -16.33
C GLU A 574 -29.64 15.56 -16.79
N GLU A 575 -29.31 15.13 -18.00
CA GLU A 575 -29.80 13.87 -18.58
C GLU A 575 -29.21 12.68 -17.83
N CYS A 576 -27.91 12.74 -17.51
CA CYS A 576 -27.21 11.73 -16.73
C CYS A 576 -27.85 11.51 -15.34
N PHE A 577 -28.31 12.58 -14.68
CA PHE A 577 -28.95 12.50 -13.37
C PHE A 577 -30.41 12.03 -13.42
N ARG A 578 -31.08 12.12 -14.57
CA ARG A 578 -32.44 11.58 -14.76
C ARG A 578 -32.43 10.09 -15.13
N ALA A 579 -31.32 9.58 -15.64
CA ALA A 579 -31.17 8.18 -16.04
C ALA A 579 -30.93 7.24 -14.84
N PHE A 580 -32.01 6.87 -14.13
CA PHE A 580 -32.00 5.83 -13.10
C PHE A 580 -33.38 5.16 -12.96
N SER A 581 -33.41 3.97 -12.34
CA SER A 581 -34.64 3.23 -12.05
C SER A 581 -35.08 3.45 -10.61
N HIS A 582 -36.37 3.67 -10.37
CA HIS A 582 -36.91 3.86 -9.02
C HIS A 582 -37.05 2.56 -8.22
N ASN A 583 -37.14 1.41 -8.89
CA ASN A 583 -37.46 0.12 -8.28
C ASN A 583 -36.22 -0.72 -7.96
N SER A 584 -35.01 -0.25 -8.31
CA SER A 584 -33.77 -0.98 -8.04
C SER A 584 -33.36 -0.86 -6.57
N PRO A 585 -33.06 -1.97 -5.88
CA PRO A 585 -32.60 -1.93 -4.50
C PRO A 585 -31.13 -1.51 -4.39
N SER A 586 -30.31 -1.83 -5.39
CA SER A 586 -28.87 -1.59 -5.40
C SER A 586 -28.51 -0.21 -5.97
N ASN A 587 -29.22 0.21 -7.02
CA ASN A 587 -28.94 1.45 -7.74
C ASN A 587 -30.03 2.47 -7.42
N LYS A 588 -29.77 3.30 -6.40
CA LYS A 588 -30.70 4.33 -5.91
C LYS A 588 -30.54 5.60 -6.75
N CYS A 589 -31.16 6.69 -6.32
CA CYS A 589 -30.93 8.00 -6.94
C CYS A 589 -29.42 8.34 -6.94
N PRO A 590 -28.83 8.73 -8.08
CA PRO A 590 -27.39 9.03 -8.18
C PRO A 590 -26.92 10.09 -7.19
N VAL A 591 -27.77 11.05 -6.85
CA VAL A 591 -27.46 12.11 -5.86
C VAL A 591 -27.29 11.52 -4.46
N VAL A 592 -28.12 10.53 -4.09
CA VAL A 592 -28.02 9.85 -2.79
C VAL A 592 -26.75 9.00 -2.74
N GLU A 593 -26.44 8.28 -3.80
CA GLU A 593 -25.21 7.49 -3.90
C GLU A 593 -23.95 8.37 -3.89
N MET A 594 -24.00 9.56 -4.49
CA MET A 594 -22.92 10.54 -4.39
C MET A 594 -22.68 10.98 -2.95
N VAL A 595 -23.73 11.18 -2.15
CA VAL A 595 -23.58 11.51 -0.72
C VAL A 595 -22.96 10.35 0.06
N GLU A 596 -23.34 9.12 -0.27
CA GLU A 596 -22.83 7.89 0.34
C GLU A 596 -21.35 7.65 0.01
N TYR A 597 -20.97 7.65 -1.28
CA TYR A 597 -19.66 7.21 -1.73
C TYR A 597 -18.67 8.34 -2.07
N LEU A 598 -19.15 9.49 -2.59
CA LEU A 598 -18.32 10.58 -3.15
C LEU A 598 -18.80 11.99 -2.71
N PRO A 599 -18.73 12.32 -1.41
CA PRO A 599 -19.24 13.59 -0.89
C PRO A 599 -18.52 14.82 -1.48
N GLU A 600 -17.25 14.70 -1.85
CA GLU A 600 -16.51 15.78 -2.52
C GLU A 600 -17.14 16.18 -3.87
N CYS A 601 -17.66 15.20 -4.63
CA CYS A 601 -18.33 15.48 -5.89
C CYS A 601 -19.69 16.13 -5.64
N MET A 602 -20.40 15.72 -4.57
CA MET A 602 -21.64 16.37 -4.15
C MET A 602 -21.41 17.83 -3.75
N LYS A 603 -20.28 18.14 -3.10
CA LYS A 603 -19.91 19.53 -2.79
C LYS A 603 -19.80 20.38 -4.07
N VAL A 604 -19.11 19.88 -5.09
CA VAL A 604 -19.00 20.57 -6.39
C VAL A 604 -20.38 20.72 -7.06
N LEU A 605 -21.24 19.70 -6.94
CA LEU A 605 -22.62 19.80 -7.44
C LEU A 605 -23.41 20.91 -6.70
N LEU A 606 -23.22 21.05 -5.38
CA LEU A 606 -23.82 22.13 -4.59
C LEU A 606 -23.22 23.50 -4.92
N ASP A 607 -21.93 23.58 -5.25
CA ASP A 607 -21.30 24.82 -5.73
C ASP A 607 -21.96 25.27 -7.04
N CYS A 608 -22.27 24.34 -7.96
CA CYS A 608 -23.03 24.64 -9.18
C CYS A 608 -24.47 25.10 -8.91
N CYS A 609 -25.04 24.80 -7.74
CA CYS A 609 -26.36 25.28 -7.32
C CYS A 609 -26.34 26.71 -6.77
N MET A 610 -25.16 27.31 -6.61
CA MET A 610 -24.95 28.66 -6.10
C MET A 610 -24.53 29.57 -7.25
N THR A 611 -25.43 30.44 -7.70
CA THR A 611 -25.16 31.37 -8.80
C THR A 611 -25.03 32.79 -8.26
N PRO A 612 -23.81 33.35 -8.18
CA PRO A 612 -23.63 34.74 -7.80
C PRO A 612 -24.05 35.68 -8.93
N SER A 613 -24.60 36.84 -8.59
CA SER A 613 -24.90 37.91 -9.55
C SER A 613 -23.62 38.44 -10.21
N THR A 614 -23.74 38.99 -11.42
CA THR A 614 -22.63 39.62 -12.16
C THR A 614 -22.11 40.91 -11.54
N GLU A 615 -22.78 41.44 -10.52
CA GLU A 615 -22.42 42.68 -9.83
C GLU A 615 -21.24 42.49 -8.86
N ASP A 616 -20.57 43.59 -8.52
CA ASP A 616 -19.45 43.57 -7.58
C ASP A 616 -19.91 43.16 -6.17
N LYS A 617 -19.10 42.36 -5.47
CA LYS A 617 -19.44 41.82 -4.13
C LYS A 617 -19.73 42.88 -3.06
N SER A 618 -19.23 44.10 -3.23
CA SER A 618 -19.45 45.24 -2.33
C SER A 618 -20.76 45.99 -2.61
N CYS A 619 -21.38 45.77 -3.77
CA CYS A 619 -22.62 46.44 -4.16
C CYS A 619 -23.79 45.96 -3.30
N ARG A 620 -24.69 46.88 -2.97
CA ARG A 620 -25.90 46.60 -2.17
C ARG A 620 -26.89 45.66 -2.89
N ASP A 621 -26.76 45.55 -4.20
CA ASP A 621 -27.63 44.78 -5.09
C ASP A 621 -27.02 43.41 -5.46
N TYR A 622 -25.77 43.16 -5.03
CA TYR A 622 -25.12 41.86 -5.10
C TYR A 622 -25.97 40.81 -4.40
N HIS A 623 -26.28 39.76 -5.13
CA HIS A 623 -27.10 38.67 -4.63
C HIS A 623 -26.54 37.32 -5.06
N ILE A 624 -26.89 36.31 -4.29
CA ILE A 624 -26.57 34.92 -4.57
C ILE A 624 -27.90 34.19 -4.68
N GLU A 625 -28.14 33.57 -5.83
CA GLU A 625 -29.27 32.66 -6.00
C GLU A 625 -28.85 31.25 -5.59
N TYR A 626 -29.65 30.64 -4.72
CA TYR A 626 -29.48 29.27 -4.26
C TYR A 626 -30.59 28.40 -4.85
N ASN A 627 -30.21 27.39 -5.64
CA ASN A 627 -31.14 26.44 -6.23
C ASN A 627 -31.18 25.14 -5.42
N PHE A 628 -32.39 24.64 -5.13
CA PHE A 628 -32.60 23.48 -4.24
C PHE A 628 -33.02 22.20 -4.96
N ARG A 629 -32.93 22.15 -6.28
CA ARG A 629 -33.41 21.02 -7.11
C ARG A 629 -32.83 19.66 -6.73
N TYR A 630 -31.58 19.58 -6.29
CA TYR A 630 -30.90 18.32 -5.93
C TYR A 630 -31.02 17.94 -4.45
N LEU A 631 -31.64 18.80 -3.62
CA LEU A 631 -31.85 18.53 -2.20
C LEU A 631 -33.19 17.86 -1.91
N GLN A 632 -34.17 18.02 -2.80
CA GLN A 632 -35.50 17.43 -2.65
C GLN A 632 -36.01 16.83 -3.95
N CYS A 633 -36.67 15.67 -3.81
CA CYS A 633 -37.50 15.12 -4.87
C CYS A 633 -38.73 16.03 -5.09
N PRO A 634 -39.34 16.00 -6.29
CA PRO A 634 -40.65 16.63 -6.49
C PRO A 634 -41.66 16.15 -5.44
N LEU A 635 -42.43 17.08 -4.88
CA LEU A 635 -43.36 16.84 -3.77
C LEU A 635 -44.47 15.80 -4.07
N GLU A 636 -44.61 15.40 -5.33
CA GLU A 636 -45.59 14.39 -5.77
C GLU A 636 -45.19 12.98 -5.31
N PHE A 637 -43.88 12.71 -5.22
CA PHE A 637 -43.37 11.40 -4.79
C PHE A 637 -43.29 11.24 -3.26
N THR A 638 -43.52 12.30 -2.48
CA THR A 638 -43.40 12.27 -1.01
C THR A 638 -44.71 11.88 -0.31
N LYS A 639 -45.85 11.95 -1.01
CA LYS A 639 -47.15 11.56 -0.47
C LYS A 639 -47.81 10.50 -1.33
N LYS A 640 -48.41 9.49 -0.68
CA LYS A 640 -49.16 8.42 -1.33
C LYS A 640 -50.26 8.99 -2.22
N ASN A 641 -50.01 9.06 -3.52
CA ASN A 641 -50.99 9.21 -4.58
C ASN A 641 -50.53 8.39 -5.78
N ALA A 642 -51.37 7.45 -6.25
CA ALA A 642 -51.38 6.74 -7.54
C ALA A 642 -50.10 6.09 -8.13
N GLN A 643 -48.88 6.39 -7.66
CA GLN A 643 -47.61 5.85 -8.14
C GLN A 643 -46.97 4.99 -7.03
N ASP A 644 -46.47 3.81 -7.38
CA ASP A 644 -45.97 2.78 -6.45
C ASP A 644 -44.70 3.17 -5.66
N VAL A 645 -44.11 4.34 -5.91
CA VAL A 645 -42.84 4.78 -5.34
C VAL A 645 -43.07 5.92 -4.34
N THR A 646 -42.71 5.69 -3.08
CA THR A 646 -42.77 6.71 -2.02
C THR A 646 -41.38 7.05 -1.51
N TYR A 647 -40.96 8.30 -1.68
CA TYR A 647 -39.73 8.83 -1.09
C TYR A 647 -40.02 9.55 0.22
N GLU A 648 -39.06 9.50 1.14
CA GLU A 648 -39.12 10.36 2.33
C GLU A 648 -38.92 11.82 1.93
N PRO A 649 -39.60 12.79 2.58
CA PRO A 649 -39.28 14.19 2.37
C PRO A 649 -37.85 14.47 2.78
N LEU A 650 -37.19 15.43 2.12
CA LEU A 650 -35.80 15.82 2.42
C LEU A 650 -34.79 14.67 2.23
N THR A 651 -34.98 13.84 1.19
CA THR A 651 -34.16 12.65 0.89
C THR A 651 -32.66 12.91 1.01
N THR A 652 -32.13 13.88 0.25
CA THR A 652 -30.69 14.15 0.20
C THR A 652 -30.14 14.56 1.56
N ILE A 653 -30.86 15.40 2.31
CA ILE A 653 -30.41 15.86 3.62
C ILE A 653 -30.49 14.76 4.67
N ASN A 654 -31.55 13.95 4.67
CA ASN A 654 -31.63 12.77 5.54
C ASN A 654 -30.45 11.83 5.26
N THR A 655 -30.10 11.60 3.99
CA THR A 655 -28.95 10.74 3.63
C THR A 655 -27.62 11.35 4.08
N MET A 656 -27.45 12.68 4.00
CA MET A 656 -26.27 13.36 4.54
C MET A 656 -26.13 13.19 6.06
N VAL A 657 -27.24 13.22 6.78
CA VAL A 657 -27.27 12.97 8.24
C VAL A 657 -26.93 11.52 8.55
N HIS A 658 -27.54 10.54 7.85
CA HIS A 658 -27.27 9.11 8.06
C HIS A 658 -25.81 8.72 7.79
N HIS A 659 -25.17 9.33 6.78
CA HIS A 659 -23.76 9.08 6.45
C HIS A 659 -22.78 10.06 7.13
N ASN A 660 -23.24 10.82 8.14
CA ASN A 660 -22.41 11.73 8.94
C ASN A 660 -21.62 12.77 8.10
N ARG A 661 -22.21 13.28 7.01
CA ARG A 661 -21.55 14.22 6.08
C ARG A 661 -21.65 15.67 6.54
N ILE A 662 -20.95 16.00 7.64
CA ILE A 662 -20.99 17.33 8.29
C ILE A 662 -20.56 18.45 7.33
N GLU A 663 -19.54 18.23 6.51
CA GLU A 663 -19.06 19.23 5.55
C GLU A 663 -20.13 19.63 4.52
N LEU A 664 -20.92 18.66 4.06
CA LEU A 664 -22.04 18.89 3.14
C LEU A 664 -23.20 19.59 3.85
N LEU A 665 -23.52 19.21 5.08
CA LEU A 665 -24.57 19.85 5.87
C LEU A 665 -24.25 21.31 6.21
N ASN A 666 -22.97 21.63 6.40
CA ASN A 666 -22.50 22.99 6.63
C ASN A 666 -22.41 23.85 5.37
N HIS A 667 -22.63 23.26 4.19
CA HIS A 667 -22.62 23.99 2.93
C HIS A 667 -23.69 25.09 2.92
N PRO A 668 -23.41 26.31 2.38
CA PRO A 668 -24.35 27.41 2.36
C PRO A 668 -25.73 27.05 1.78
N VAL A 669 -25.77 26.28 0.69
CA VAL A 669 -27.02 25.83 0.06
C VAL A 669 -27.89 25.02 1.04
N CYS A 670 -27.28 24.11 1.82
CA CYS A 670 -28.01 23.29 2.79
C CYS A 670 -28.54 24.12 3.96
N LYS A 671 -27.73 25.06 4.46
CA LYS A 671 -28.14 25.99 5.54
C LYS A 671 -29.31 26.86 5.10
N GLU A 672 -29.20 27.45 3.92
CA GLU A 672 -30.24 28.30 3.35
C GLU A 672 -31.52 27.54 3.02
N TYR A 673 -31.41 26.29 2.59
CA TYR A 673 -32.56 25.43 2.38
C TYR A 673 -33.29 25.08 3.67
N LEU A 674 -32.56 24.71 4.74
CA LEU A 674 -33.15 24.45 6.05
C LEU A 674 -33.78 25.71 6.65
N LEU A 675 -33.12 26.87 6.48
CA LEU A 675 -33.66 28.17 6.89
C LEU A 675 -34.96 28.49 6.14
N MET A 676 -35.00 28.25 4.83
CA MET A 676 -36.20 28.45 4.01
C MET A 676 -37.36 27.60 4.54
N LYS A 677 -37.15 26.29 4.77
CA LYS A 677 -38.18 25.38 5.33
C LYS A 677 -38.60 25.78 6.75
N TRP A 678 -37.67 26.29 7.56
CA TRP A 678 -37.96 26.83 8.89
C TRP A 678 -38.87 28.06 8.83
N LEU A 679 -38.58 29.05 7.97
CA LEU A 679 -39.42 30.24 7.82
C LEU A 679 -40.77 29.94 7.17
N ALA A 680 -40.78 28.99 6.25
CA ALA A 680 -41.95 28.50 5.54
C ALA A 680 -43.05 27.97 6.48
N TYR A 681 -42.73 26.95 7.27
CA TYR A 681 -43.70 26.29 8.15
C TYR A 681 -43.14 25.89 9.52
N GLY A 682 -41.83 25.61 9.63
CA GLY A 682 -41.23 25.11 10.88
C GLY A 682 -41.42 26.05 12.07
N PHE A 683 -41.06 27.32 11.91
CA PHE A 683 -41.18 28.36 12.92
C PHE A 683 -42.62 28.57 13.38
N ARG A 684 -43.56 28.68 12.42
CA ARG A 684 -44.99 28.88 12.72
C ARG A 684 -45.58 27.69 13.46
N ALA A 685 -45.31 26.47 12.99
CA ALA A 685 -45.79 25.25 13.63
C ALA A 685 -45.21 25.10 15.05
N HIS A 686 -43.93 25.40 15.23
CA HIS A 686 -43.27 25.31 16.53
C HIS A 686 -43.80 26.34 17.53
N ILE A 687 -43.93 27.61 17.14
CA ILE A 687 -44.48 28.68 17.99
C ILE A 687 -45.95 28.40 18.32
N MET A 688 -46.75 27.85 17.40
CA MET A 688 -48.13 27.46 17.71
C MET A 688 -48.18 26.35 18.75
N ASN A 689 -47.32 25.33 18.63
CA ASN A 689 -47.25 24.24 19.60
C ASN A 689 -46.81 24.74 20.98
N LEU A 690 -45.72 25.51 21.02
CA LEU A 690 -45.20 26.13 22.24
C LEU A 690 -46.24 27.07 22.88
N GLY A 691 -46.89 27.91 22.07
CA GLY A 691 -47.93 28.82 22.52
C GLY A 691 -49.15 28.09 23.10
N SER A 692 -49.56 26.98 22.50
CA SER A 692 -50.66 26.15 23.02
C SER A 692 -50.33 25.55 24.40
N TYR A 693 -49.07 25.17 24.61
CA TYR A 693 -48.60 24.65 25.90
C TYR A 693 -48.47 25.78 26.95
N CYS A 694 -47.92 26.93 26.56
CA CYS A 694 -47.80 28.11 27.42
C CYS A 694 -49.15 28.66 27.89
N LEU A 695 -50.21 28.48 27.08
CA LEU A 695 -51.58 28.83 27.44
C LEU A 695 -52.11 28.03 28.64
N GLY A 696 -51.56 26.85 28.92
CA GLY A 696 -51.81 26.09 30.15
C GLY A 696 -50.82 26.41 31.27
N LEU A 697 -49.52 26.45 30.95
CA LEU A 697 -48.43 26.66 31.90
C LEU A 697 -48.53 28.02 32.64
N LEU A 698 -48.64 29.12 31.92
CA LEU A 698 -48.59 30.45 32.54
C LEU A 698 -49.81 30.69 33.45
N PRO A 699 -51.06 30.37 33.05
CA PRO A 699 -52.20 30.47 33.96
C PRO A 699 -52.10 29.52 35.17
N MET A 700 -51.53 28.32 35.01
CA MET A 700 -51.30 27.40 36.13
C MET A 700 -50.33 27.98 37.16
N THR A 701 -49.22 28.55 36.71
CA THR A 701 -48.24 29.20 37.59
C THR A 701 -48.83 30.43 38.29
N PHE A 702 -49.60 31.25 37.56
CA PHE A 702 -50.31 32.40 38.13
C PHE A 702 -51.29 31.97 39.23
N LEU A 703 -52.01 30.84 39.03
CA LEU A 703 -52.96 30.32 40.00
C LEU A 703 -52.29 29.83 41.29
N VAL A 704 -51.14 29.15 41.17
CA VAL A 704 -50.38 28.65 42.34
C VAL A 704 -49.70 29.78 43.12
N VAL A 705 -49.21 30.83 42.46
CA VAL A 705 -48.52 31.95 43.13
C VAL A 705 -49.50 32.87 43.88
N ASN A 706 -50.69 33.09 43.33
CA ASN A 706 -51.64 34.05 43.92
C ASN A 706 -52.58 33.43 44.98
N ILE A 707 -52.75 32.11 44.99
CA ILE A 707 -53.60 31.44 45.99
C ILE A 707 -52.71 30.81 47.06
N LYS A 708 -53.04 31.07 48.33
CA LYS A 708 -52.34 30.46 49.47
C LYS A 708 -52.56 28.92 49.48
N PRO A 709 -51.49 28.10 49.48
CA PRO A 709 -51.60 26.65 49.55
C PRO A 709 -52.40 26.17 50.77
N GLY A 710 -53.29 25.18 50.56
CA GLY A 710 -54.09 24.56 51.61
C GLY A 710 -55.53 25.08 51.76
N MET A 711 -55.90 26.19 51.10
CA MET A 711 -57.27 26.69 51.07
C MET A 711 -58.04 26.15 49.86
N ALA A 712 -59.26 25.63 50.05
CA ALA A 712 -60.15 25.32 48.92
C ALA A 712 -60.65 26.62 48.29
N PHE A 713 -60.52 26.75 46.97
CA PHE A 713 -61.09 27.88 46.23
C PHE A 713 -62.24 27.40 45.35
N ASN A 714 -63.46 27.88 45.63
CA ASN A 714 -64.66 27.53 44.89
C ASN A 714 -65.17 28.75 44.10
N SER A 715 -65.82 28.57 42.95
CA SER A 715 -66.26 29.69 42.10
C SER A 715 -67.25 30.66 42.76
N ASN A 716 -67.91 30.24 43.85
CA ASN A 716 -68.83 31.06 44.65
C ASN A 716 -68.16 31.55 45.95
N TRP A 717 -67.26 32.52 45.83
CA TRP A 717 -66.62 33.22 46.96
C TRP A 717 -67.56 34.25 47.60
N HIS A 718 -68.60 33.81 48.31
CA HIS A 718 -69.45 34.74 49.09
C HIS A 718 -69.19 34.73 50.60
N HIS A 719 -68.40 33.81 51.15
CA HIS A 719 -68.21 33.75 52.61
C HIS A 719 -66.76 33.51 53.03
N SER A 720 -65.91 34.52 52.84
CA SER A 720 -64.88 34.90 53.82
C SER A 720 -64.30 36.26 53.42
N ASN A 721 -64.71 37.30 54.13
CA ASN A 721 -64.14 38.64 54.02
C ASN A 721 -62.66 38.57 54.43
N PHE A 722 -61.73 38.64 53.48
CA PHE A 722 -60.51 39.46 53.56
C PHE A 722 -59.74 39.39 52.22
N LEU A 723 -59.61 40.57 51.56
CA LEU A 723 -58.66 40.97 50.52
C LEU A 723 -58.39 40.00 49.34
N PHE A 724 -59.01 40.18 48.17
CA PHE A 724 -58.31 40.09 46.87
C PHE A 724 -59.11 40.79 45.75
N LYS A 725 -58.47 41.74 45.05
CA LYS A 725 -58.99 42.48 43.89
C LYS A 725 -59.01 41.64 42.58
N ASP A 726 -58.68 40.36 42.68
CA ASP A 726 -58.27 39.47 41.57
C ASP A 726 -59.22 38.27 41.35
N SER A 727 -60.48 38.34 41.81
CA SER A 727 -61.44 37.23 41.62
C SER A 727 -61.71 36.94 40.13
N TYR A 728 -61.65 37.97 39.28
CA TYR A 728 -61.80 37.83 37.83
C TYR A 728 -60.57 37.16 37.17
N SER A 729 -59.35 37.58 37.52
CA SER A 729 -58.12 37.02 36.96
C SER A 729 -57.94 35.55 37.34
N ILE A 730 -58.24 35.18 38.59
CA ILE A 730 -58.26 33.78 39.06
C ILE A 730 -59.27 32.94 38.27
N LYS A 731 -60.50 33.45 38.07
CA LYS A 731 -61.55 32.74 37.31
C LYS A 731 -61.17 32.54 35.83
N VAL A 732 -60.58 33.55 35.20
CA VAL A 732 -60.09 33.46 33.82
C VAL A 732 -58.96 32.44 33.71
N CYS A 733 -57.99 32.46 34.62
CA CYS A 733 -56.89 31.48 34.63
C CYS A 733 -57.38 30.05 34.82
N MET A 734 -58.34 29.81 35.72
CA MET A 734 -58.97 28.49 35.88
C MET A 734 -59.62 28.01 34.58
N ILE A 735 -60.42 28.85 33.91
CA ILE A 735 -61.06 28.48 32.64
C ILE A 735 -60.00 28.18 31.56
N LEU A 736 -58.93 28.97 31.48
CA LEU A 736 -57.84 28.74 30.53
C LEU A 736 -57.09 27.42 30.79
N VAL A 737 -56.79 27.07 32.05
CA VAL A 737 -56.17 25.78 32.40
C VAL A 737 -57.09 24.61 32.05
N PHE A 738 -58.40 24.74 32.30
CA PHE A 738 -59.37 23.70 31.96
C PHE A 738 -59.48 23.49 30.43
N LEU A 739 -59.62 24.58 29.66
CA LEU A 739 -59.71 24.51 28.20
C LEU A 739 -58.42 24.01 27.55
N SER A 740 -57.25 24.45 28.04
CA SER A 740 -55.95 23.98 27.54
C SER A 740 -55.71 22.49 27.85
N SER A 741 -56.14 22.02 29.03
CA SER A 741 -56.06 20.59 29.37
C SER A 741 -56.98 19.74 28.49
N LEU A 742 -58.21 20.19 28.22
CA LEU A 742 -59.12 19.50 27.31
C LEU A 742 -58.57 19.44 25.88
N PHE A 743 -58.00 20.55 25.40
CA PHE A 743 -57.31 20.59 24.11
C PHE A 743 -56.11 19.63 24.08
N GLY A 744 -55.35 19.55 25.17
CA GLY A 744 -54.25 18.59 25.36
C GLY A 744 -54.71 17.13 25.22
N TYR A 745 -55.83 16.75 25.85
CA TYR A 745 -56.43 15.43 25.69
C TYR A 745 -56.81 15.14 24.22
N CYS A 746 -57.46 16.08 23.55
CA CYS A 746 -57.80 15.93 22.13
C CYS A 746 -56.53 15.76 21.27
N LYS A 747 -55.47 16.53 21.57
CA LYS A 747 -54.16 16.41 20.91
C LYS A 747 -53.59 15.00 21.06
N GLU A 748 -53.59 14.45 22.27
CA GLU A 748 -53.06 13.10 22.55
C GLU A 748 -53.87 11.99 21.85
N LEU A 749 -55.21 12.10 21.83
CA LEU A 749 -56.06 11.15 21.10
C LEU A 749 -55.75 11.14 19.59
N VAL A 750 -55.50 12.31 18.99
CA VAL A 750 -55.07 12.40 17.58
C VAL A 750 -53.69 11.78 17.38
N GLN A 751 -52.76 11.98 18.32
CA GLN A 751 -51.42 11.39 18.24
C GLN A 751 -51.45 9.87 18.33
N ILE A 752 -52.27 9.29 19.22
CA ILE A 752 -52.48 7.83 19.32
C ILE A 752 -52.93 7.26 17.97
N PHE A 753 -53.87 7.93 17.30
CA PHE A 753 -54.38 7.49 15.99
C PHE A 753 -53.29 7.55 14.89
N GLN A 754 -52.45 8.57 14.91
CA GLN A 754 -51.37 8.75 13.92
C GLN A 754 -50.19 7.79 14.14
N GLN A 755 -49.74 7.62 15.38
CA GLN A 755 -48.49 6.92 15.73
C GLN A 755 -48.70 5.44 16.09
N LYS A 756 -49.94 5.00 16.35
CA LYS A 756 -50.30 3.62 16.69
C LYS A 756 -49.42 3.05 17.81
N ARG A 757 -48.68 1.96 17.56
CA ARG A 757 -47.84 1.28 18.56
C ARG A 757 -46.65 2.11 19.02
N ASN A 758 -46.14 3.02 18.18
CA ASN A 758 -44.97 3.84 18.51
C ASN A 758 -45.28 4.87 19.60
N TYR A 759 -46.56 5.22 19.79
CA TYR A 759 -47.01 6.16 20.81
C TYR A 759 -46.70 5.68 22.25
N ILE A 760 -46.87 4.37 22.51
CA ILE A 760 -46.75 3.78 23.84
C ILE A 760 -45.29 3.70 24.31
N LEU A 761 -44.34 3.71 23.38
CA LEU A 761 -42.91 3.61 23.68
C LEU A 761 -42.28 4.97 24.06
N ASP A 762 -42.99 6.08 23.83
CA ASP A 762 -42.48 7.42 24.12
C ASP A 762 -42.87 7.87 25.53
N GLN A 763 -41.85 8.16 26.35
CA GLN A 763 -42.00 8.57 27.75
C GLN A 763 -42.64 9.96 27.89
N SER A 764 -42.45 10.85 26.90
CA SER A 764 -42.98 12.22 26.95
C SER A 764 -44.51 12.25 26.91
N ASN A 765 -45.12 11.32 26.18
CA ASN A 765 -46.57 11.19 26.10
C ASN A 765 -47.17 10.86 27.48
N GLY A 766 -46.51 9.95 28.23
CA GLY A 766 -46.94 9.58 29.57
C GLY A 766 -46.93 10.77 30.54
N THR A 767 -45.90 11.63 30.47
CA THR A 767 -45.84 12.84 31.31
C THR A 767 -46.95 13.83 30.94
N GLU A 768 -47.32 13.95 29.67
CA GLU A 768 -48.42 14.81 29.23
C GLU A 768 -49.79 14.34 29.77
N TRP A 769 -50.07 13.04 29.78
CA TRP A 769 -51.29 12.51 30.42
C TRP A 769 -51.37 12.85 31.91
N VAL A 770 -50.25 12.72 32.63
CA VAL A 770 -50.18 13.10 34.06
C VAL A 770 -50.45 14.59 34.24
N ILE A 771 -49.88 15.44 33.38
CA ILE A 771 -50.11 16.89 33.43
C ILE A 771 -51.59 17.22 33.23
N TYR A 772 -52.22 16.73 32.17
CA TYR A 772 -53.60 17.11 31.87
C TYR A 772 -54.61 16.53 32.88
N THR A 773 -54.43 15.30 33.35
CA THR A 773 -55.28 14.69 34.41
C THR A 773 -55.22 15.50 35.71
N THR A 774 -54.01 15.77 36.22
CA THR A 774 -53.82 16.49 37.48
C THR A 774 -54.24 17.96 37.39
N SER A 775 -54.07 18.59 36.22
CA SER A 775 -54.57 19.95 35.95
C SER A 775 -56.09 20.05 35.98
N ILE A 776 -56.81 19.05 35.43
CA ILE A 776 -58.27 19.02 35.47
C ILE A 776 -58.75 18.85 36.92
N ILE A 777 -58.12 17.97 37.70
CA ILE A 777 -58.47 17.76 39.13
C ILE A 777 -58.17 19.01 39.97
N PHE A 778 -57.13 19.78 39.64
CA PHE A 778 -56.82 21.03 40.33
C PHE A 778 -57.89 22.11 40.11
N VAL A 779 -58.51 22.13 38.94
CA VAL A 779 -59.44 23.17 38.49
C VAL A 779 -60.91 22.72 38.52
N SER A 780 -61.17 21.44 38.79
CA SER A 780 -62.52 20.88 38.89
C SER A 780 -63.42 21.51 39.97
N PRO A 781 -62.94 22.24 41.00
CA PRO A 781 -63.81 23.07 41.86
C PRO A 781 -64.65 24.13 41.13
N LEU A 782 -64.43 24.36 39.83
CA LEU A 782 -65.37 25.08 38.98
C LEU A 782 -66.73 24.37 38.83
N PHE A 783 -66.76 23.03 38.88
CA PHE A 783 -67.92 22.20 38.57
C PHE A 783 -68.35 21.30 39.73
N ILE A 784 -67.38 20.76 40.49
CA ILE A 784 -67.60 19.78 41.56
C ILE A 784 -66.73 20.16 42.77
N SER A 785 -67.32 20.19 43.97
CA SER A 785 -66.56 20.44 45.21
C SER A 785 -65.64 19.26 45.55
N ILE A 786 -64.32 19.48 45.54
CA ILE A 786 -63.29 18.50 45.93
C ILE A 786 -62.64 18.93 47.26
N PRO A 787 -62.21 17.99 48.13
CA PRO A 787 -61.44 18.33 49.31
C PRO A 787 -60.17 19.14 48.98
N ALA A 788 -59.90 20.18 49.78
CA ALA A 788 -58.76 21.09 49.57
C ALA A 788 -57.41 20.35 49.47
N HIS A 789 -57.21 19.29 50.26
CA HIS A 789 -55.95 18.55 50.26
C HIS A 789 -55.67 17.84 48.92
N VAL A 790 -56.68 17.20 48.32
CA VAL A 790 -56.55 16.51 47.02
C VAL A 790 -56.25 17.53 45.93
N GLN A 791 -56.95 18.67 45.97
CA GLN A 791 -56.75 19.76 45.01
C GLN A 791 -55.29 20.22 45.02
N TRP A 792 -54.75 20.60 46.18
CA TRP A 792 -53.39 21.10 46.27
C TRP A 792 -52.32 20.04 46.01
N GLN A 793 -52.57 18.77 46.34
CA GLN A 793 -51.69 17.67 45.96
C GLN A 793 -51.60 17.52 44.42
N CYS A 794 -52.73 17.50 43.73
CA CYS A 794 -52.76 17.46 42.26
C CYS A 794 -52.17 18.74 41.65
N GLY A 795 -52.41 19.91 42.26
CA GLY A 795 -51.82 21.17 41.83
C GLY A 795 -50.29 21.19 41.91
N ALA A 796 -49.72 20.63 42.99
CA ALA A 796 -48.28 20.49 43.17
C ALA A 796 -47.64 19.53 42.14
N ILE A 797 -48.29 18.39 41.88
CA ILE A 797 -47.83 17.44 40.85
C ILE A 797 -47.91 18.09 39.46
N ALA A 798 -49.02 18.76 39.16
CA ALA A 798 -49.23 19.42 37.87
C ALA A 798 -48.16 20.48 37.60
N ILE A 799 -47.90 21.42 38.53
CA ILE A 799 -46.93 22.50 38.29
C ILE A 799 -45.50 21.97 38.12
N TYR A 800 -45.12 20.92 38.88
CA TYR A 800 -43.82 20.28 38.74
C TYR A 800 -43.65 19.68 37.33
N PHE A 801 -44.58 18.82 36.91
CA PHE A 801 -44.48 18.19 35.59
C PHE A 801 -44.65 19.18 34.44
N TYR A 802 -45.41 20.26 34.63
CA TYR A 802 -45.51 21.35 33.64
C TYR A 802 -44.15 21.97 33.32
N TRP A 803 -43.37 22.36 34.33
CA TRP A 803 -42.05 22.95 34.10
C TRP A 803 -41.03 21.92 33.62
N MET A 804 -41.08 20.69 34.13
CA MET A 804 -40.18 19.62 33.68
C MET A 804 -40.42 19.24 32.21
N ASN A 805 -41.69 19.13 31.80
CA ASN A 805 -42.03 18.82 30.41
C ASN A 805 -41.78 20.02 29.49
N PHE A 806 -41.87 21.26 29.98
CA PHE A 806 -41.48 22.45 29.23
C PHE A 806 -40.01 22.41 28.78
N LEU A 807 -39.10 21.83 29.57
CA LEU A 807 -37.70 21.65 29.16
C LEU A 807 -37.59 20.81 27.88
N MET A 808 -38.44 19.79 27.69
CA MET A 808 -38.46 18.98 26.46
C MET A 808 -38.91 19.78 25.22
N TYR A 809 -39.75 20.82 25.39
CA TYR A 809 -40.12 21.71 24.27
C TYR A 809 -38.95 22.59 23.83
N LEU A 810 -38.05 22.96 24.75
CA LEU A 810 -36.83 23.72 24.45
C LEU A 810 -35.77 22.89 23.73
N GLN A 811 -35.92 21.55 23.70
CA GLN A 811 -34.99 20.62 23.04
C GLN A 811 -34.81 20.94 21.55
N ARG A 812 -35.84 21.55 20.94
CA ARG A 812 -35.91 21.81 19.50
C ARG A 812 -35.19 23.09 19.07
N PHE A 813 -34.78 23.96 20.01
CA PHE A 813 -33.99 25.14 19.70
C PHE A 813 -32.51 24.81 19.58
N GLU A 814 -31.79 25.52 18.71
CA GLU A 814 -30.38 25.25 18.43
C GLU A 814 -29.47 25.50 19.64
N ASN A 815 -29.72 26.57 20.39
CA ASN A 815 -28.87 26.98 21.51
C ASN A 815 -29.14 26.15 22.78
N CYS A 816 -30.40 25.88 23.09
CA CYS A 816 -30.80 25.15 24.30
C CYS A 816 -30.83 23.63 24.09
N GLY A 817 -31.07 23.17 22.87
CA GLY A 817 -31.35 21.77 22.56
C GLY A 817 -30.21 20.83 22.94
N ILE A 818 -28.96 21.25 22.74
CA ILE A 818 -27.79 20.43 23.09
C ILE A 818 -27.72 20.14 24.59
N PHE A 819 -28.05 21.11 25.45
CA PHE A 819 -28.03 20.93 26.90
C PHE A 819 -29.08 19.92 27.37
N ILE A 820 -30.24 19.93 26.71
CA ILE A 820 -31.33 19.01 27.03
C ILE A 820 -31.00 17.60 26.55
N VAL A 821 -30.37 17.45 25.38
CA VAL A 821 -29.86 16.15 24.93
C VAL A 821 -28.77 15.62 25.87
N MET A 822 -27.83 16.46 26.32
CA MET A 822 -26.83 16.07 27.31
C MET A 822 -27.49 15.62 28.62
N LEU A 823 -28.49 16.37 29.12
CA LEU A 823 -29.25 16.00 30.31
C LEU A 823 -29.98 14.66 30.15
N GLU A 824 -30.61 14.42 28.99
CA GLU A 824 -31.33 13.18 28.70
C GLU A 824 -30.36 11.97 28.69
N VAL A 825 -29.18 12.11 28.08
CA VAL A 825 -28.16 11.05 28.06
C VAL A 825 -27.66 10.77 29.47
N ILE A 826 -27.30 11.80 30.24
CA ILE A 826 -26.84 11.66 31.62
C ILE A 826 -27.92 10.98 32.49
N MET A 827 -29.19 11.37 32.34
CA MET A 827 -30.29 10.74 33.09
C MET A 827 -30.50 9.27 32.71
N LYS A 828 -30.32 8.90 31.44
CA LYS A 828 -30.35 7.49 31.00
C LYS A 828 -29.19 6.69 31.59
N THR A 829 -27.99 7.26 31.61
CA THR A 829 -26.81 6.63 32.21
C THR A 829 -26.98 6.46 33.72
N LEU A 830 -27.48 7.51 34.40
CA LEU A 830 -27.81 7.48 35.82
C LEU A 830 -28.81 6.36 36.14
N LEU A 831 -29.88 6.24 35.35
CA LEU A 831 -30.91 5.22 35.54
C LEU A 831 -30.34 3.80 35.36
N ARG A 832 -29.45 3.59 34.38
CA ARG A 832 -28.74 2.32 34.21
C ARG A 832 -27.84 1.99 35.40
N SER A 833 -27.15 2.98 35.97
CA SER A 833 -26.31 2.79 37.16
C SER A 833 -27.10 2.68 38.48
N THR A 834 -28.39 3.04 38.48
CA THR A 834 -29.24 3.06 39.70
C THR A 834 -29.37 1.70 40.36
N VAL A 835 -29.27 0.60 39.61
CA VAL A 835 -29.32 -0.77 40.16
C VAL A 835 -28.19 -1.01 41.18
N VAL A 836 -26.97 -0.53 40.88
CA VAL A 836 -25.83 -0.63 41.79
C VAL A 836 -26.07 0.21 43.05
N PHE A 837 -26.70 1.39 42.89
CA PHE A 837 -27.00 2.30 43.99
C PHE A 837 -28.03 1.69 44.95
N ILE A 838 -29.08 1.06 44.43
CA ILE A 838 -30.13 0.47 45.25
C ILE A 838 -29.56 -0.61 46.17
N PHE A 839 -28.72 -1.51 45.65
CA PHE A 839 -28.13 -2.56 46.49
C PHE A 839 -27.18 -2.02 47.55
N LEU A 840 -26.39 -1.01 47.19
CA LEU A 840 -25.43 -0.41 48.09
C LEU A 840 -26.15 0.40 49.19
N LEU A 841 -27.15 1.21 48.82
CA LEU A 841 -27.98 1.97 49.75
C LEU A 841 -28.79 1.06 50.69
N LEU A 842 -29.27 -0.08 50.19
CA LEU A 842 -30.00 -1.06 50.99
C LEU A 842 -29.06 -1.73 51.99
N ALA A 843 -27.83 -2.09 51.59
CA ALA A 843 -26.83 -2.68 52.48
C ALA A 843 -26.44 -1.72 53.62
N PHE A 844 -26.09 -0.47 53.30
CA PHE A 844 -25.75 0.53 54.32
C PHE A 844 -26.97 0.98 55.14
N GLY A 845 -28.14 1.14 54.51
CA GLY A 845 -29.40 1.52 55.16
C GLY A 845 -29.87 0.48 56.18
N LEU A 846 -29.87 -0.81 55.84
CA LEU A 846 -30.21 -1.84 56.83
C LEU A 846 -29.15 -1.97 57.93
N SER A 847 -27.87 -1.72 57.61
CA SER A 847 -26.81 -1.72 58.62
C SER A 847 -26.96 -0.58 59.63
N PHE A 848 -27.22 0.66 59.17
CA PHE A 848 -27.47 1.80 60.06
C PHE A 848 -28.79 1.66 60.83
N TYR A 849 -29.80 1.03 60.26
CA TYR A 849 -31.03 0.69 60.98
C TYR A 849 -30.72 -0.16 62.22
N VAL A 850 -29.89 -1.19 62.10
CA VAL A 850 -29.51 -2.05 63.24
C VAL A 850 -28.65 -1.28 64.25
N LEU A 851 -27.68 -0.50 63.77
CA LEU A 851 -26.69 0.18 64.63
C LEU A 851 -27.25 1.42 65.36
N LEU A 852 -28.17 2.15 64.72
CA LEU A 852 -28.66 3.45 65.18
C LEU A 852 -30.18 3.48 65.44
N SER A 853 -30.83 2.32 65.61
CA SER A 853 -32.28 2.17 65.81
C SER A 853 -32.92 3.04 66.91
N ILE A 854 -32.13 3.50 67.88
CA ILE A 854 -32.57 4.36 68.98
C ILE A 854 -32.88 5.78 68.49
N GLN A 855 -32.30 6.20 67.36
CA GLN A 855 -32.52 7.52 66.78
C GLN A 855 -33.73 7.54 65.86
N ASP A 856 -34.49 8.63 65.91
CA ASP A 856 -35.72 8.79 65.12
C ASP A 856 -35.48 8.64 63.61
N ALA A 857 -34.34 9.12 63.11
CA ALA A 857 -33.95 9.03 61.70
C ALA A 857 -33.75 7.59 61.20
N PHE A 858 -33.46 6.65 62.11
CA PHE A 858 -33.17 5.25 61.80
C PHE A 858 -34.18 4.28 62.45
N SER A 859 -35.32 4.80 62.91
CA SER A 859 -36.36 4.05 63.64
C SER A 859 -37.08 3.00 62.80
N THR A 860 -37.19 3.20 61.48
CA THR A 860 -37.77 2.21 60.55
C THR A 860 -36.82 1.91 59.39
N PRO A 861 -36.87 0.70 58.78
CA PRO A 861 -35.99 0.35 57.67
C PRO A 861 -36.11 1.31 56.48
N LEU A 862 -37.32 1.79 56.18
CA LEU A 862 -37.55 2.74 55.09
C LEU A 862 -36.96 4.12 55.40
N LEU A 863 -37.16 4.64 56.63
CA LEU A 863 -36.57 5.92 57.05
C LEU A 863 -35.03 5.83 57.04
N SER A 864 -34.48 4.70 57.47
CA SER A 864 -33.02 4.46 57.41
C SER A 864 -32.49 4.50 55.98
N ILE A 865 -33.16 3.84 55.02
CA ILE A 865 -32.77 3.88 53.60
C ILE A 865 -32.89 5.29 53.01
N ILE A 866 -33.93 6.05 53.38
CA ILE A 866 -34.09 7.44 52.94
C ILE A 866 -33.00 8.33 53.56
N GLN A 867 -32.67 8.12 54.82
CA GLN A 867 -31.62 8.84 55.52
C GLN A 867 -30.25 8.54 54.90
N THR A 868 -29.93 7.28 54.58
CA THR A 868 -28.67 6.95 53.88
C THR A 868 -28.63 7.48 52.46
N PHE A 869 -29.77 7.55 51.77
CA PHE A 869 -29.87 8.21 50.48
C PHE A 869 -29.60 9.72 50.59
N SER A 870 -30.09 10.38 51.64
CA SER A 870 -29.76 11.79 51.92
C SER A 870 -28.27 11.97 52.22
N MET A 871 -27.69 11.07 53.02
CA MET A 871 -26.27 11.09 53.37
C MET A 871 -25.33 10.84 52.18
N MET A 872 -25.83 10.26 51.08
CA MET A 872 -25.06 10.02 49.84
C MET A 872 -24.46 11.29 49.25
N LEU A 873 -25.14 12.43 49.39
CA LEU A 873 -24.68 13.74 48.89
C LEU A 873 -23.50 14.31 49.70
N GLY A 874 -23.10 13.65 50.79
CA GLY A 874 -22.02 14.07 51.68
C GLY A 874 -22.49 14.76 52.97
N ASP A 875 -23.80 14.90 53.17
CA ASP A 875 -24.37 15.42 54.42
C ASP A 875 -24.61 14.29 55.43
N ILE A 876 -23.54 13.89 56.12
CA ILE A 876 -23.51 12.67 56.94
C ILE A 876 -24.12 12.90 58.34
N ASN A 877 -24.48 14.14 58.70
CA ASN A 877 -24.97 14.52 60.03
C ASN A 877 -24.11 13.95 61.18
N TYR A 878 -22.78 13.97 61.01
CA TYR A 878 -21.82 13.34 61.93
C TYR A 878 -22.02 13.77 63.39
N ARG A 879 -22.26 15.06 63.60
CA ARG A 879 -22.40 15.63 64.94
C ARG A 879 -23.64 15.08 65.65
N ASP A 880 -24.79 15.15 64.98
CA ASP A 880 -26.08 14.87 65.60
C ASP A 880 -26.38 13.37 65.65
N ALA A 881 -25.96 12.61 64.64
CA ALA A 881 -26.23 11.17 64.55
C ALA A 881 -25.13 10.28 65.15
N PHE A 882 -23.89 10.76 65.30
CA PHE A 882 -22.78 9.93 65.79
C PHE A 882 -22.07 10.51 67.00
N LEU A 883 -21.68 11.79 66.97
CA LEU A 883 -20.85 12.38 68.03
C LEU A 883 -21.63 12.68 69.33
N GLU A 884 -22.78 13.35 69.25
CA GLU A 884 -23.58 13.64 70.45
C GLU A 884 -24.12 12.38 71.13
N PRO A 885 -24.66 11.39 70.39
CA PRO A 885 -25.07 10.11 70.96
C PRO A 885 -23.90 9.31 71.56
N PHE A 886 -22.69 9.44 71.00
CA PHE A 886 -21.48 8.87 71.60
C PHE A 886 -21.13 9.53 72.94
N LEU A 887 -21.14 10.86 72.99
CA LEU A 887 -20.85 11.63 74.20
C LEU A 887 -21.89 11.40 75.31
N ARG A 888 -23.14 11.09 74.93
CA ARG A 888 -24.24 10.75 75.84
C ARG A 888 -24.29 9.25 76.21
N ASN A 889 -23.39 8.43 75.68
CA ASN A 889 -23.40 6.95 75.82
C ASN A 889 -24.70 6.28 75.33
N GLU A 890 -25.37 6.86 74.34
CA GLU A 890 -26.63 6.36 73.77
C GLU A 890 -26.39 5.39 72.59
N LEU A 891 -25.15 5.27 72.09
CA LEU A 891 -24.78 4.31 71.03
C LEU A 891 -24.54 2.90 71.60
N ALA A 892 -25.35 1.93 71.17
CA ALA A 892 -25.22 0.53 71.59
C ALA A 892 -23.88 -0.11 71.17
N TYR A 893 -23.36 0.24 69.98
CA TYR A 893 -22.11 -0.31 69.43
C TYR A 893 -21.20 0.79 68.87
N PRO A 894 -20.48 1.56 69.70
CA PRO A 894 -19.73 2.73 69.25
C PRO A 894 -18.65 2.42 68.21
N LEU A 895 -17.79 1.43 68.48
CA LEU A 895 -16.66 1.09 67.60
C LEU A 895 -17.14 0.61 66.22
N LEU A 896 -18.16 -0.25 66.18
CA LEU A 896 -18.74 -0.75 64.94
C LEU A 896 -19.48 0.36 64.17
N SER A 897 -20.14 1.29 64.87
CA SER A 897 -20.82 2.43 64.25
C SER A 897 -19.84 3.40 63.59
N PHE A 898 -18.70 3.70 64.22
CA PHE A 898 -17.66 4.53 63.60
C PHE A 898 -16.95 3.81 62.44
N ILE A 899 -16.73 2.50 62.52
CA ILE A 899 -16.21 1.72 61.38
C ILE A 899 -17.19 1.77 60.21
N GLN A 900 -18.49 1.54 60.46
CA GLN A 900 -19.53 1.59 59.44
C GLN A 900 -19.69 2.99 58.82
N LEU A 901 -19.49 4.04 59.61
CA LEU A 901 -19.47 5.43 59.15
C LEU A 901 -18.28 5.71 58.22
N ILE A 902 -17.06 5.27 58.59
CA ILE A 902 -15.86 5.46 57.77
C ILE A 902 -16.00 4.71 56.44
N THR A 903 -16.45 3.45 56.48
CA THR A 903 -16.67 2.66 55.26
C THR A 903 -17.74 3.30 54.38
N PHE A 904 -18.86 3.74 54.96
CA PHE A 904 -19.90 4.47 54.23
C PHE A 904 -19.35 5.73 53.55
N THR A 905 -18.58 6.55 54.27
CA THR A 905 -18.01 7.81 53.76
C THR A 905 -17.08 7.57 52.57
N MET A 906 -16.26 6.50 52.63
CA MET A 906 -15.37 6.12 51.54
C MET A 906 -16.12 5.61 50.30
N PHE A 907 -17.06 4.69 50.49
CA PHE A 907 -17.73 4.05 49.35
C PHE A 907 -18.79 4.94 48.69
N VAL A 908 -19.58 5.68 49.47
CA VAL A 908 -20.78 6.36 48.97
C VAL A 908 -20.48 7.81 48.55
N PRO A 909 -20.18 8.76 49.45
CA PRO A 909 -19.84 10.12 49.04
C PRO A 909 -18.59 10.26 48.16
N ILE A 910 -17.58 9.40 48.30
CA ILE A 910 -16.31 9.57 47.56
C ILE A 910 -16.29 8.71 46.29
N VAL A 911 -16.27 7.38 46.42
CA VAL A 911 -16.10 6.49 45.26
C VAL A 911 -17.30 6.57 44.32
N LEU A 912 -18.52 6.44 44.84
CA LEU A 912 -19.73 6.41 44.02
C LEU A 912 -19.99 7.75 43.32
N MET A 913 -19.84 8.87 44.03
CA MET A 913 -20.06 10.19 43.44
C MET A 913 -18.99 10.54 42.40
N ASN A 914 -17.72 10.23 42.64
CA ASN A 914 -16.67 10.47 41.65
C ASN A 914 -16.82 9.57 40.41
N LEU A 915 -17.32 8.33 40.59
CA LEU A 915 -17.67 7.46 39.47
C LEU A 915 -18.80 8.05 38.62
N LEU A 916 -19.85 8.57 39.26
CA LEU A 916 -20.96 9.24 38.60
C LEU A 916 -20.53 10.49 37.83
N ILE A 917 -19.66 11.31 38.43
CA ILE A 917 -19.05 12.46 37.75
C ILE A 917 -18.23 11.98 36.56
N GLY A 918 -17.42 10.92 36.72
CA GLY A 918 -16.62 10.36 35.63
C GLY A 918 -17.46 9.87 34.44
N LEU A 919 -18.56 9.16 34.70
CA LEU A 919 -19.51 8.73 33.67
C LEU A 919 -20.17 9.92 32.97
N ALA A 920 -20.61 10.92 33.75
CA ALA A 920 -21.22 12.13 33.19
C ALA A 920 -20.23 12.92 32.32
N VAL A 921 -18.96 13.06 32.75
CA VAL A 921 -17.92 13.72 31.96
C VAL A 921 -17.64 12.96 30.66
N GLY A 922 -17.59 11.63 30.73
CA GLY A 922 -17.44 10.76 29.54
C GLY A 922 -18.58 10.94 28.54
N ASP A 923 -19.82 10.85 29.01
CA ASP A 923 -21.02 11.02 28.18
C ASP A 923 -21.11 12.42 27.56
N ILE A 924 -20.80 13.48 28.34
CA ILE A 924 -20.78 14.86 27.84
C ILE A 924 -19.74 15.02 26.73
N ALA A 925 -18.53 14.47 26.92
CA ALA A 925 -17.47 14.53 25.92
C ALA A 925 -17.88 13.82 24.61
N GLU A 926 -18.54 12.66 24.71
CA GLU A 926 -19.06 11.92 23.55
C GLU A 926 -20.16 12.69 22.82
N VAL A 927 -21.12 13.25 23.55
CA VAL A 927 -22.21 14.06 22.96
C VAL A 927 -21.65 15.34 22.32
N GLN A 928 -20.68 16.00 22.95
CA GLN A 928 -20.03 17.19 22.39
C GLN A 928 -19.28 16.88 21.09
N LYS A 929 -18.58 15.73 21.01
CA LYS A 929 -17.90 15.28 19.78
C LYS A 929 -18.85 15.19 18.57
N HIS A 930 -20.12 14.89 18.80
CA HIS A 930 -21.14 14.76 17.77
C HIS A 930 -22.21 15.87 17.79
N ALA A 931 -22.01 16.93 18.58
CA ALA A 931 -23.05 17.93 18.88
C ALA A 931 -23.55 18.67 17.64
N LEU A 932 -22.65 19.11 16.75
CA LEU A 932 -23.01 19.82 15.53
C LEU A 932 -23.90 18.97 14.62
N LEU A 933 -23.51 17.70 14.39
CA LEU A 933 -24.27 16.77 13.59
C LEU A 933 -25.62 16.48 14.25
N LYS A 934 -25.63 16.23 15.57
CA LYS A 934 -26.85 15.92 16.30
C LYS A 934 -27.85 17.08 16.27
N ARG A 935 -27.36 18.32 16.36
CA ARG A 935 -28.17 19.54 16.23
C ARG A 935 -28.86 19.62 14.87
N ILE A 936 -28.10 19.48 13.79
CA ILE A 936 -28.65 19.53 12.42
C ILE A 936 -29.60 18.35 12.18
N ALA A 937 -29.24 17.15 12.65
CA ALA A 937 -30.08 15.95 12.55
C ALA A 937 -31.45 16.16 13.21
N MET A 938 -31.50 16.76 14.40
CA MET A 938 -32.76 17.06 15.08
C MET A 938 -33.64 18.06 14.31
N GLN A 939 -33.03 19.08 13.69
CA GLN A 939 -33.75 20.04 12.86
C GLN A 939 -34.31 19.37 11.60
N VAL A 940 -33.51 18.54 10.94
CA VAL A 940 -33.90 17.80 9.75
C VAL A 940 -35.03 16.82 10.08
N GLU A 941 -34.90 16.06 11.16
CA GLU A 941 -35.93 15.12 11.60
C GLU A 941 -37.24 15.83 11.98
N LEU A 942 -37.16 17.01 12.58
CA LEU A 942 -38.33 17.87 12.82
C LEU A 942 -39.02 18.25 11.50
N HIS A 943 -38.26 18.69 10.50
CA HIS A 943 -38.83 19.05 9.20
C HIS A 943 -39.42 17.86 8.47
N THR A 944 -38.73 16.71 8.47
CA THR A 944 -39.19 15.45 7.89
C THR A 944 -40.51 15.01 8.53
N ASN A 945 -40.61 15.05 9.86
CA ASN A 945 -41.82 14.67 10.58
C ASN A 945 -42.98 15.65 10.38
N LEU A 946 -42.71 16.95 10.28
CA LEU A 946 -43.74 17.96 9.96
C LEU A 946 -44.25 17.81 8.53
N GLU A 947 -43.36 17.64 7.56
CA GLU A 947 -43.71 17.54 6.13
C GLU A 947 -44.52 16.27 5.83
N LYS A 948 -44.21 15.15 6.50
CA LYS A 948 -45.04 13.93 6.46
C LYS A 948 -46.50 14.23 6.87
N LYS A 949 -46.73 15.11 7.85
CA LYS A 949 -48.07 15.45 8.39
C LYS A 949 -48.81 16.55 7.60
N LEU A 950 -48.12 17.53 7.02
CA LEU A 950 -48.75 18.69 6.35
C LEU A 950 -49.40 18.33 5.00
N PRO A 951 -50.56 18.89 4.64
CA PRO A 951 -51.23 18.54 3.38
C PRO A 951 -50.48 19.05 2.14
N LEU A 952 -50.58 18.32 1.01
CA LEU A 952 -49.80 18.58 -0.21
C LEU A 952 -50.09 19.95 -0.84
N TRP A 953 -51.34 20.42 -0.80
CA TRP A 953 -51.71 21.75 -1.31
C TRP A 953 -51.01 22.87 -0.56
N PHE A 954 -50.78 22.70 0.75
CA PHE A 954 -50.08 23.66 1.58
C PHE A 954 -48.59 23.67 1.27
N LEU A 955 -47.99 22.48 1.11
CA LEU A 955 -46.58 22.34 0.72
C LEU A 955 -46.30 23.00 -0.63
N ARG A 956 -47.14 22.78 -1.65
CA ARG A 956 -47.00 23.45 -2.97
C ARG A 956 -47.05 24.97 -2.89
N LYS A 957 -47.78 25.55 -1.92
CA LYS A 957 -47.91 27.00 -1.76
C LYS A 957 -46.69 27.62 -1.08
N VAL A 958 -46.03 26.87 -0.21
CA VAL A 958 -45.00 27.38 0.69
C VAL A 958 -43.59 27.01 0.21
N ASP A 959 -43.44 25.92 -0.52
CA ASP A 959 -42.15 25.46 -1.02
C ASP A 959 -41.61 26.33 -2.17
N GLN A 960 -40.33 26.70 -2.09
CA GLN A 960 -39.64 27.51 -3.08
C GLN A 960 -38.48 26.72 -3.68
N LYS A 961 -38.39 26.70 -5.02
CA LYS A 961 -37.34 25.94 -5.74
C LYS A 961 -35.98 26.63 -5.70
N SER A 962 -35.96 27.96 -5.67
CA SER A 962 -34.76 28.77 -5.46
C SER A 962 -35.08 29.97 -4.57
N ILE A 963 -34.04 30.52 -3.93
CA ILE A 963 -34.11 31.77 -3.17
C ILE A 963 -32.99 32.70 -3.58
N ILE A 964 -33.24 34.00 -3.49
CA ILE A 964 -32.26 35.05 -3.75
C ILE A 964 -31.91 35.70 -2.42
N VAL A 965 -30.63 35.65 -2.07
CA VAL A 965 -30.10 36.24 -0.83
C VAL A 965 -29.25 37.44 -1.19
N TYR A 966 -29.48 38.56 -0.54
CA TYR A 966 -28.68 39.78 -0.66
C TYR A 966 -27.79 39.91 0.57
N PRO A 967 -26.49 39.58 0.51
CA PRO A 967 -25.61 39.60 1.69
C PRO A 967 -25.48 40.99 2.31
N ASN A 968 -25.54 42.05 1.48
CA ASN A 968 -25.37 43.44 1.89
C ASN A 968 -26.68 44.10 2.35
N ARG A 969 -27.78 43.34 2.43
CA ARG A 969 -29.08 43.81 2.94
C ARG A 969 -29.46 43.01 4.19
N ALA A 970 -29.97 43.67 5.21
CA ALA A 970 -30.47 42.99 6.40
C ALA A 970 -31.65 42.09 6.03
N ARG A 971 -31.55 40.78 6.31
CA ARG A 971 -32.55 39.75 5.96
C ARG A 971 -33.89 39.93 6.69
N TYR A 972 -33.89 40.59 7.85
CA TYR A 972 -35.08 40.88 8.64
C TYR A 972 -35.18 42.39 8.92
N SER A 973 -36.38 42.96 8.79
CA SER A 973 -36.67 44.31 9.30
C SER A 973 -36.47 44.34 10.82
N ARG A 974 -35.93 45.45 11.36
CA ARG A 974 -35.71 45.70 12.81
C ARG A 974 -36.99 45.49 13.67
N GLY A 975 -37.29 44.24 14.02
CA GLY A 975 -38.48 43.86 14.80
C GLY A 975 -38.25 42.59 15.63
N LEU A 976 -39.28 42.14 16.35
CA LEU A 976 -39.21 41.01 17.31
C LEU A 976 -38.65 39.71 16.72
N LEU A 977 -38.83 39.47 15.42
CA LEU A 977 -38.26 38.30 14.73
C LEU A 977 -36.72 38.33 14.67
N CYS A 978 -36.10 39.51 14.55
CA CYS A 978 -34.65 39.64 14.55
C CYS A 978 -34.07 39.33 15.94
N ILE A 979 -34.72 39.84 16.99
CA ILE A 979 -34.34 39.58 18.39
C ILE A 979 -34.54 38.11 18.73
N PHE A 980 -35.67 37.53 18.34
CA PHE A 980 -35.96 36.11 18.53
C PHE A 980 -34.93 35.22 17.81
N HIS A 981 -34.61 35.54 16.55
CA HIS A 981 -33.61 34.81 15.78
C HIS A 981 -32.23 34.90 16.43
N GLN A 982 -31.85 36.05 16.98
CA GLN A 982 -30.55 36.24 17.64
C GLN A 982 -30.45 35.50 19.00
N ILE A 983 -31.57 35.30 19.71
CA ILE A 983 -31.60 34.62 21.01
C ILE A 983 -31.69 33.09 20.86
N PHE A 984 -32.51 32.61 19.91
CA PHE A 984 -32.85 31.19 19.81
C PHE A 984 -32.22 30.45 18.62
N CYS A 985 -31.78 31.17 17.59
CA CYS A 985 -31.01 30.63 16.46
C CYS A 985 -29.58 31.17 16.51
N THR A 986 -28.64 30.38 16.02
CA THR A 986 -27.22 30.71 16.18
C THR A 986 -26.77 31.93 15.35
N GLN A 987 -26.08 32.87 16.01
CA GLN A 987 -24.96 33.63 15.45
C GLN A 987 -23.74 32.69 15.41
N GLU A 988 -22.96 32.76 14.32
CA GLU A 988 -21.81 31.90 14.00
C GLU A 988 -21.03 31.38 15.22
N VAL A 989 -21.10 30.06 15.47
CA VAL A 989 -20.24 29.39 16.43
C VAL A 989 -18.93 29.01 15.74
N ARG A 990 -17.81 29.27 16.44
CA ARG A 990 -16.42 28.85 16.18
C ARG A 990 -16.33 27.67 15.22
N GLN A 991 -15.47 27.80 14.22
CA GLN A 991 -14.95 26.68 13.43
C GLN A 991 -14.37 25.63 14.40
N GLU A 992 -15.17 24.65 14.80
CA GLU A 992 -14.66 23.45 15.44
C GLU A 992 -13.88 22.67 14.38
N ILE A 993 -12.62 22.42 14.71
CA ILE A 993 -11.64 21.77 13.84
C ILE A 993 -12.20 20.36 13.54
N PRO A 994 -12.31 19.95 12.27
CA PRO A 994 -12.75 18.60 11.92
C PRO A 994 -11.84 17.56 12.62
N ASN A 995 -12.43 16.48 13.12
CA ASN A 995 -11.69 15.38 13.74
C ASN A 995 -10.57 14.89 12.80
N ALA A 996 -9.32 15.11 13.20
CA ALA A 996 -8.14 14.74 12.42
C ALA A 996 -8.14 13.25 12.03
N ASP A 997 -8.64 12.39 12.92
CA ASP A 997 -8.69 10.93 12.72
C ASP A 997 -9.57 10.53 11.54
N THR A 998 -10.74 11.15 11.37
CA THR A 998 -11.65 10.85 10.25
C THR A 998 -11.12 11.34 8.92
N ALA A 999 -10.43 12.49 8.91
CA ALA A 999 -9.78 13.00 7.71
C ALA A 999 -8.59 12.12 7.29
N LEU A 1000 -7.84 11.61 8.27
CA LEU A 1000 -6.71 10.71 8.03
C LEU A 1000 -7.16 9.36 7.47
N GLU A 1001 -8.24 8.77 8.00
CA GLU A 1001 -8.79 7.49 7.50
C GLU A 1001 -9.19 7.58 6.01
N VAL A 1002 -9.83 8.68 5.61
CA VAL A 1002 -10.22 8.93 4.21
C VAL A 1002 -8.98 9.05 3.31
N GLU A 1003 -7.93 9.75 3.74
CA GLU A 1003 -6.70 9.90 2.95
C GLU A 1003 -5.94 8.57 2.85
N ILE A 1004 -5.92 7.75 3.92
CA ILE A 1004 -5.34 6.39 3.90
C ILE A 1004 -6.09 5.50 2.90
N LEU A 1005 -7.43 5.51 2.92
CA LEU A 1005 -8.24 4.74 1.96
C LEU A 1005 -7.94 5.16 0.51
N LYS A 1006 -7.83 6.46 0.25
CA LYS A 1006 -7.47 7.00 -1.07
C LYS A 1006 -6.06 6.56 -1.50
N GLN A 1007 -5.10 6.53 -0.57
CA GLN A 1007 -3.76 6.03 -0.85
C GLN A 1007 -3.75 4.52 -1.15
N LYS A 1008 -4.57 3.72 -0.45
CA LYS A 1008 -4.75 2.30 -0.73
C LYS A 1008 -5.27 2.04 -2.15
N TYR A 1009 -6.27 2.81 -2.61
CA TYR A 1009 -6.77 2.67 -3.99
C TYR A 1009 -5.70 3.06 -5.02
N ARG A 1010 -4.97 4.17 -4.79
CA ARG A 1010 -3.84 4.56 -5.65
C ARG A 1010 -2.78 3.47 -5.74
N LEU A 1011 -2.43 2.84 -4.61
CA LEU A 1011 -1.45 1.76 -4.58
C LEU A 1011 -1.93 0.55 -5.37
N LYS A 1012 -3.20 0.15 -5.22
CA LYS A 1012 -3.78 -0.96 -5.99
C LYS A 1012 -3.72 -0.72 -7.50
N ASP A 1013 -4.06 0.50 -7.94
CA ASP A 1013 -3.97 0.89 -9.34
C ASP A 1013 -2.51 0.85 -9.84
N VAL A 1014 -1.56 1.39 -9.06
CA VAL A 1014 -0.11 1.34 -9.37
C VAL A 1014 0.40 -0.09 -9.46
N THR A 1015 0.02 -0.99 -8.54
CA THR A 1015 0.42 -2.40 -8.59
C THR A 1015 -0.12 -3.08 -9.85
N SER A 1016 -1.40 -2.86 -10.18
CA SER A 1016 -1.99 -3.44 -11.40
C SER A 1016 -1.33 -2.94 -12.69
N LEU A 1017 -0.87 -1.68 -12.70
CA LEU A 1017 -0.14 -1.11 -13.82
C LEU A 1017 1.29 -1.68 -13.88
N LEU A 1018 1.94 -1.83 -12.73
CA LEU A 1018 3.28 -2.37 -12.61
C LEU A 1018 3.34 -3.83 -13.04
N GLU A 1019 2.33 -4.65 -12.72
CA GLU A 1019 2.23 -6.03 -13.21
C GLU A 1019 2.14 -6.08 -14.73
N LYS A 1020 1.28 -5.24 -15.34
CA LYS A 1020 1.19 -5.13 -16.81
C LYS A 1020 2.51 -4.67 -17.42
N GLN A 1021 3.18 -3.68 -16.81
CA GLN A 1021 4.47 -3.19 -17.26
C GLN A 1021 5.56 -4.26 -17.12
N HIS A 1022 5.54 -5.04 -16.05
CA HIS A 1022 6.49 -6.13 -15.81
C HIS A 1022 6.36 -7.22 -16.86
N GLU A 1023 5.14 -7.62 -17.20
CA GLU A 1023 4.91 -8.58 -18.29
C GLU A 1023 5.36 -8.02 -19.65
N LEU A 1024 5.19 -6.72 -19.89
CA LEU A 1024 5.75 -6.06 -21.08
C LEU A 1024 7.28 -5.99 -21.04
N ILE A 1025 7.91 -5.75 -19.89
CA ILE A 1025 9.37 -5.71 -19.76
C ILE A 1025 9.95 -7.11 -19.94
N LYS A 1026 9.35 -8.16 -19.36
CA LYS A 1026 9.72 -9.55 -19.66
C LYS A 1026 9.64 -9.82 -21.16
N LEU A 1027 8.56 -9.36 -21.80
CA LEU A 1027 8.41 -9.46 -23.23
C LEU A 1027 9.48 -8.65 -23.97
N ILE A 1028 9.92 -7.49 -23.48
CA ILE A 1028 11.00 -6.71 -24.10
C ILE A 1028 12.34 -7.41 -23.92
N ILE A 1029 12.72 -7.85 -22.72
CA ILE A 1029 13.98 -8.53 -22.43
C ILE A 1029 14.09 -9.83 -23.22
N GLN A 1030 12.99 -10.60 -23.30
CA GLN A 1030 12.92 -11.79 -24.16
C GLN A 1030 13.15 -11.47 -25.66
N LYS A 1031 13.07 -10.20 -26.05
CA LYS A 1031 13.05 -9.73 -27.44
C LYS A 1031 14.09 -8.64 -27.73
N MET A 1032 14.95 -8.30 -26.77
CA MET A 1032 15.97 -7.27 -26.90
C MET A 1032 17.23 -7.90 -27.49
N GLU A 1033 17.73 -7.30 -28.58
CA GLU A 1033 18.94 -7.74 -29.27
C GLU A 1033 20.16 -7.21 -28.49
N ILE A 1034 20.76 -8.05 -27.64
CA ILE A 1034 22.04 -7.73 -27.00
C ILE A 1034 23.13 -8.29 -27.92
N ILE A 1035 23.56 -7.49 -28.89
CA ILE A 1035 24.67 -7.86 -29.80
C ILE A 1035 26.00 -7.30 -29.28
N SER A 1036 25.99 -6.10 -28.68
CA SER A 1036 27.21 -5.39 -28.29
C SER A 1036 27.64 -5.58 -26.83
N GLU A 1037 26.72 -5.75 -25.88
CA GLU A 1037 27.12 -5.95 -24.47
C GLU A 1037 27.65 -7.37 -24.19
N THR A 1038 27.41 -8.33 -25.08
CA THR A 1038 28.08 -9.64 -25.05
C THR A 1038 29.54 -9.59 -25.51
N GLU A 1039 29.97 -8.50 -26.17
CA GLU A 1039 31.34 -8.35 -26.68
C GLU A 1039 32.25 -7.48 -25.79
N ASP A 1040 31.68 -6.57 -24.99
CA ASP A 1040 32.48 -5.60 -24.22
C ASP A 1040 32.81 -6.03 -22.77
N GLU A 1041 32.16 -7.06 -22.22
CA GLU A 1041 32.47 -7.54 -20.86
C GLU A 1041 33.35 -8.80 -20.79
N ASP A 1042 33.50 -9.57 -21.88
CA ASP A 1042 34.29 -10.82 -21.89
C ASP A 1042 35.64 -10.73 -22.64
N ASN A 1043 36.08 -9.51 -22.98
CA ASN A 1043 37.51 -9.29 -23.13
C ASN A 1043 38.14 -9.25 -21.73
N HIS A 1044 38.78 -10.36 -21.34
CA HIS A 1044 39.71 -10.45 -20.21
C HIS A 1044 40.84 -9.41 -20.33
N SER A 1045 40.54 -8.15 -20.06
CA SER A 1045 41.51 -7.18 -19.55
C SER A 1045 41.47 -7.31 -18.04
N SER A 1046 42.58 -7.73 -17.45
CA SER A 1046 42.76 -7.74 -16.00
C SER A 1046 42.29 -6.40 -15.39
N PHE A 1047 41.78 -6.41 -14.16
CA PHE A 1047 41.47 -5.18 -13.43
C PHE A 1047 42.64 -4.17 -13.45
N GLN A 1048 43.88 -4.66 -13.54
CA GLN A 1048 45.09 -3.86 -13.71
C GLN A 1048 45.17 -3.14 -15.08
N ASP A 1049 44.61 -3.67 -16.15
CA ASP A 1049 44.60 -3.04 -17.47
C ASP A 1049 43.48 -1.99 -17.62
N ARG A 1050 42.30 -2.20 -17.01
CA ARG A 1050 41.29 -1.12 -16.85
C ARG A 1050 41.84 0.01 -15.99
N TYR A 1051 42.51 -0.30 -14.87
CA TYR A 1051 43.14 0.70 -14.01
C TYR A 1051 44.29 1.44 -14.71
N LYS A 1052 45.09 0.76 -15.55
CA LYS A 1052 46.13 1.39 -16.38
C LYS A 1052 45.55 2.25 -17.51
N ARG A 1053 44.46 1.82 -18.16
CA ARG A 1053 43.75 2.63 -19.18
C ARG A 1053 43.10 3.86 -18.57
N GLU A 1054 42.40 3.72 -17.44
CA GLU A 1054 41.83 4.85 -16.69
C GLU A 1054 42.93 5.79 -16.19
N GLN A 1055 44.08 5.28 -15.73
CA GLN A 1055 45.24 6.11 -15.38
C GLN A 1055 45.89 6.78 -16.60
N GLN A 1056 45.90 6.14 -17.78
CA GLN A 1056 46.41 6.74 -19.03
C GLN A 1056 45.45 7.79 -19.61
N GLU A 1057 44.13 7.57 -19.53
CA GLU A 1057 43.10 8.53 -19.93
C GLU A 1057 43.01 9.71 -18.95
N GLN A 1058 43.16 9.46 -17.65
CA GLN A 1058 43.33 10.52 -16.65
C GLN A 1058 44.65 11.28 -16.84
N ARG A 1059 45.75 10.63 -17.21
CA ARG A 1059 47.03 11.32 -17.50
C ARG A 1059 46.98 12.19 -18.77
N ASN A 1060 46.14 11.85 -19.74
CA ASN A 1060 46.04 12.57 -21.02
C ASN A 1060 44.87 13.54 -21.14
N SER A 1061 44.05 13.69 -20.08
CA SER A 1061 42.97 14.67 -20.04
C SER A 1061 43.50 16.11 -19.90
N LYS A 1062 43.24 16.95 -20.92
CA LYS A 1062 43.53 18.40 -20.92
C LYS A 1062 42.83 19.17 -19.79
N TRP A 1063 41.89 18.56 -19.06
CA TRP A 1063 41.12 19.19 -17.99
C TRP A 1063 41.79 19.12 -16.61
N ASN A 1064 42.81 18.28 -16.43
CA ASN A 1064 43.51 18.14 -15.15
C ASN A 1064 44.39 19.35 -14.79
N SER A 1065 44.86 20.12 -15.77
CA SER A 1065 45.52 21.40 -15.54
C SER A 1065 44.56 22.48 -15.03
N VAL A 1066 43.31 22.46 -15.49
CA VAL A 1066 42.25 23.38 -15.05
C VAL A 1066 41.79 23.05 -13.64
N LEU A 1067 41.61 21.77 -13.31
CA LEU A 1067 41.26 21.32 -11.96
C LEU A 1067 42.36 21.61 -10.92
N LYS A 1068 43.64 21.52 -11.31
CA LYS A 1068 44.76 21.97 -10.45
C LYS A 1068 44.78 23.48 -10.22
N ALA A 1069 44.42 24.28 -11.23
CA ALA A 1069 44.34 25.73 -11.10
C ALA A 1069 43.15 26.19 -10.23
N VAL A 1070 42.04 25.43 -10.23
CA VAL A 1070 40.86 25.72 -9.39
C VAL A 1070 41.06 25.31 -7.93
N ARG A 1071 41.85 24.25 -7.65
CA ARG A 1071 42.23 23.87 -6.28
C ARG A 1071 43.29 24.77 -5.62
N ALA A 1072 43.93 25.65 -6.39
CA ALA A 1072 44.96 26.57 -5.90
C ALA A 1072 44.44 28.00 -5.63
N ARG A 1073 43.12 28.18 -5.55
CA ARG A 1073 42.46 29.34 -4.96
C ARG A 1073 41.70 28.90 -3.73
#